data_AF-A0AAJ6KBW4-F1
#
_entry.id   AF-A0AAJ6KBW4-F1
#
_cell.length_a   1.000
_cell.length_b   1.000
_cell.length_c   1.000
_cell.angle_alpha   90.00
_cell.angle_beta   90.00
_cell.angle_gamma   90.00
#
_symmetry.space_group_name_H-M   'P 1'
#
loop_
_entity.id
_entity.type
_entity.pdbx_description
1 polymer ?
#
loop_
_entity_poly.entity_id
_entity_poly.type
_entity_poly.pdbx_seq_one_letter_code
_entity_poly.pdbx_strand_id
1 'polypeptide(L)'
;MKKSIIATTILLLIATSLILLTFGIGERLTIINYNNNLQYAIEEDGNNRKTHRIDMYNPDSLTLVHSKPIFNEYNLAVDLDDFYVDEDISVREDIDLFNQELLLSDEEMSSGMPNPNVLPAMVFSGNTTDKTSDRLSKAIEGAIVNSKKREAPRVSIDLSKISVFRYEPVVINASIYTEDKVENLSVYVRYKKDKSVRKNVDDRYPINVFKLKNAEYKATYLHPFGGDLGEYQAVVLVQTKSGVYGYTKDFTVKGRQSPPARETKKITTLEYAIDLTTKKLPNIETGALTEDYNAIYDWVRYMKCDTLWVIGGQTTGWTGGITPDKPWAPAMIKNVENLAASKSKGNVELGAYVMSYFAAGGGHRKGGYEVSVGYNSSTKSLVESRHISLGDPKRVQDIIDILKRYDANPNISYIGLDFIRTGEVDGYELVDEMVELTGVYTPANWSTMNKAARMRWLAVNRGRKEIGLKWRWYRAHKESLIIKAIKDSGIKKKLWAFTLGWNHGQEHGQDPYMFFDAGIDYDAVMIYEASRPQHVGMLTAWPRYLSGEYNVLVGNMIDNRLQDGSLRPELEYMRRVYESEAKFNRSSRIRGIFFHDVSRMLWSKFRGPNTIKEWANINASIVSRIEEKYSENPFNVTVKLDERKRTGVLTIVNRTSRRLNNVRIKTDLSQALAAIVLDKEVVTIDAGASVEIGFRYSYGRSRYSSLMSFRVMSESGEENVAVAYTLLNSLRVVEPKKEEVEEKPAIVAKGEESNNEKAVNDN
;
A
#
# COMPACT_ATOMS: atom_id res chain seq x y z
N MET A 1 13.06 45.31 46.02
CA MET A 1 13.98 44.15 45.90
C MET A 1 13.27 42.79 45.86
N LYS A 2 12.53 42.33 46.88
CA LYS A 2 11.87 40.99 46.86
C LYS A 2 10.92 40.77 45.66
N LYS A 3 10.13 41.77 45.26
CA LYS A 3 9.23 41.67 44.07
C LYS A 3 9.98 41.59 42.73
N SER A 4 11.18 42.17 42.65
CA SER A 4 12.01 42.12 41.44
C SER A 4 12.68 40.76 41.29
N ILE A 5 13.10 40.13 42.40
CA ILE A 5 13.68 38.79 42.39
C ILE A 5 12.62 37.77 41.95
N ILE A 6 11.39 37.88 42.46
CA ILE A 6 10.28 36.98 42.08
C ILE A 6 9.95 37.12 40.58
N ALA A 7 9.90 38.35 40.06
CA ALA A 7 9.65 38.57 38.63
C ALA A 7 10.75 37.97 37.74
N THR A 8 12.03 38.13 38.12
CA THR A 8 13.16 37.55 37.39
C THR A 8 13.17 36.02 37.47
N THR A 9 12.83 35.43 38.61
CA THR A 9 12.74 33.97 38.77
C THR A 9 11.60 33.38 37.92
N ILE A 10 10.45 34.05 37.83
CA ILE A 10 9.32 33.62 36.99
C ILE A 10 9.69 33.72 35.50
N LEU A 11 10.33 34.80 35.07
CA LEU A 11 10.81 34.96 33.68
C LEU A 11 11.86 33.91 33.31
N LEU A 12 12.76 33.57 34.23
CA LEU A 12 13.75 32.51 34.03
C LEU A 12 13.08 31.14 33.90
N LEU A 13 12.08 30.82 34.75
CA LEU A 13 11.32 29.57 34.67
C LEU A 13 10.51 29.44 33.38
N ILE A 14 9.92 30.54 32.90
CA ILE A 14 9.19 30.57 31.63
C ILE A 14 10.14 30.38 30.45
N ALA A 15 11.29 31.06 30.44
CA ALA A 15 12.31 30.88 29.40
C ALA A 15 12.88 29.45 29.39
N THR A 16 13.12 28.86 30.56
CA THR A 16 13.62 27.49 30.68
C THR A 16 12.57 26.47 30.20
N SER A 17 11.29 26.71 30.49
CA SER A 17 10.18 25.86 30.02
C SER A 17 9.96 25.96 28.51
N LEU A 18 10.12 27.17 27.92
CA LEU A 18 10.05 27.37 26.48
C LEU A 18 11.20 26.67 25.74
N ILE A 19 12.41 26.70 26.31
CA ILE A 19 13.60 25.99 25.77
C ILE A 19 13.41 24.46 25.87
N LEU A 20 12.83 23.94 26.96
CA LEU A 20 12.50 22.52 27.11
C LEU A 20 11.37 22.06 26.16
N LEU A 21 10.47 22.96 25.77
CA LEU A 21 9.44 22.70 24.75
C LEU A 21 10.00 22.74 23.31
N THR A 22 11.01 23.58 23.02
CA THR A 22 11.63 23.64 21.68
C THR A 22 12.66 22.54 21.44
N PHE A 23 13.32 22.05 22.49
CA PHE A 23 14.27 20.93 22.42
C PHE A 23 13.74 19.75 23.22
N GLY A 24 12.92 18.91 22.57
CA GLY A 24 12.21 17.77 23.16
C GLY A 24 13.06 16.87 24.07
N ILE A 25 13.10 17.20 25.35
CA ILE A 25 13.56 16.37 26.45
C ILE A 25 12.54 16.56 27.57
N GLY A 26 11.63 15.59 27.70
CA GLY A 26 10.62 15.59 28.75
C GLY A 26 10.11 14.18 29.00
N GLU A 27 10.64 13.55 30.04
CA GLU A 27 10.09 12.34 30.62
C GLU A 27 8.63 12.54 31.07
N ARG A 28 7.88 11.44 30.97
CA ARG A 28 6.45 11.33 31.28
C ARG A 28 6.16 11.63 32.76
N LEU A 29 5.38 12.68 33.02
CA LEU A 29 4.57 12.80 34.23
C LEU A 29 3.09 12.75 33.85
N THR A 30 2.49 11.57 34.02
CA THR A 30 1.07 11.34 33.86
C THR A 30 0.33 11.98 35.03
N ILE A 31 -0.29 13.13 34.82
CA ILE A 31 -1.33 13.64 35.73
C ILE A 31 -2.63 12.93 35.35
N ILE A 32 -3.04 11.97 36.19
CA ILE A 32 -4.34 11.31 36.10
C ILE A 32 -5.38 12.29 36.63
N ASN A 33 -6.22 12.82 35.75
CA ASN A 33 -7.40 13.57 36.16
C ASN A 33 -8.50 12.57 36.57
N TYR A 34 -8.78 12.47 37.87
CA TYR A 34 -9.90 11.72 38.42
C TYR A 34 -11.19 12.51 38.18
N ASN A 35 -11.95 12.14 37.14
CA ASN A 35 -13.38 12.46 37.08
C ASN A 35 -14.17 11.18 37.37
N ASN A 36 -14.59 11.06 38.62
CA ASN A 36 -15.61 10.12 39.06
C ASN A 36 -16.96 10.60 38.50
N ASN A 37 -17.44 9.98 37.42
CA ASN A 37 -18.87 9.73 37.11
C ASN A 37 -19.01 9.27 35.66
N LEU A 38 -18.82 7.97 35.43
CA LEU A 38 -19.35 7.23 34.28
C LEU A 38 -19.36 5.75 34.69
N GLN A 39 -20.39 5.36 35.42
CA GLN A 39 -20.75 3.95 35.60
C GLN A 39 -21.25 3.43 34.25
N TYR A 40 -20.44 2.62 33.57
CA TYR A 40 -20.94 1.73 32.53
C TYR A 40 -21.51 0.48 33.21
N ALA A 41 -22.83 0.36 33.20
CA ALA A 41 -23.51 -0.88 33.58
C ALA A 41 -23.16 -1.95 32.54
N ILE A 42 -22.46 -3.00 32.99
CA ILE A 42 -22.41 -4.26 32.27
C ILE A 42 -23.68 -5.00 32.72
N GLU A 43 -24.64 -5.19 31.83
CA GLU A 43 -25.75 -6.12 32.09
C GLU A 43 -25.16 -7.53 32.28
N GLU A 44 -25.12 -7.98 33.53
CA GLU A 44 -24.89 -9.37 33.87
C GLU A 44 -26.14 -10.17 33.50
N ASP A 45 -26.13 -10.76 32.30
CA ASP A 45 -27.08 -11.80 31.95
C ASP A 45 -26.69 -13.06 32.73
N GLY A 46 -27.37 -13.27 33.85
CA GLY A 46 -27.22 -14.42 34.73
C GLY A 46 -27.41 -15.72 33.95
N ASN A 47 -26.46 -16.64 34.11
CA ASN A 47 -26.43 -18.02 33.59
C ASN A 47 -25.80 -18.35 32.23
N ASN A 48 -25.09 -17.45 31.53
CA ASN A 48 -24.27 -17.87 30.39
C ASN A 48 -22.75 -17.67 30.59
N ARG A 49 -22.08 -18.75 31.01
CA ARG A 49 -20.62 -18.90 31.06
C ARG A 49 -20.00 -18.72 29.66
N LYS A 50 -19.63 -17.49 29.28
CA LYS A 50 -18.81 -17.26 28.08
C LYS A 50 -17.32 -17.48 28.38
N THR A 51 -16.86 -18.72 28.17
CA THR A 51 -15.45 -18.99 27.88
C THR A 51 -15.05 -18.19 26.64
N HIS A 52 -14.13 -17.25 26.77
CA HIS A 52 -13.62 -16.49 25.62
C HIS A 52 -12.73 -17.42 24.78
N ARG A 53 -13.29 -17.94 23.69
CA ARG A 53 -12.56 -18.69 22.67
C ARG A 53 -11.95 -17.67 21.71
N ILE A 54 -10.66 -17.39 21.83
CA ILE A 54 -9.92 -16.77 20.72
C ILE A 54 -9.68 -17.89 19.73
N ASP A 55 -10.55 -17.96 18.73
CA ASP A 55 -10.43 -18.92 17.66
C ASP A 55 -9.55 -18.31 16.56
N MET A 56 -8.31 -18.77 16.46
CA MET A 56 -7.38 -18.32 15.41
C MET A 56 -7.89 -18.63 13.98
N TYR A 57 -8.97 -19.42 13.84
CA TYR A 57 -9.65 -19.68 12.58
C TYR A 57 -10.76 -18.67 12.26
N ASN A 58 -11.09 -17.75 13.18
CA ASN A 58 -12.09 -16.71 13.01
C ASN A 58 -11.45 -15.31 13.21
N PRO A 59 -11.27 -14.48 12.16
CA PRO A 59 -10.72 -13.13 12.28
C PRO A 59 -11.56 -12.19 13.15
N ASP A 60 -12.85 -12.51 13.38
CA ASP A 60 -13.73 -11.76 14.28
C ASP A 60 -13.42 -12.04 15.76
N SER A 61 -12.61 -13.05 16.10
CA SER A 61 -12.19 -13.32 17.48
C SER A 61 -11.01 -12.44 17.95
N LEU A 62 -10.42 -11.66 17.04
CA LEU A 62 -9.31 -10.74 17.31
C LEU A 62 -9.77 -9.31 17.67
N THR A 63 -11.07 -9.03 17.67
CA THR A 63 -11.61 -7.70 17.98
C THR A 63 -11.72 -7.50 19.49
N LEU A 64 -10.75 -6.82 20.11
CA LEU A 64 -10.94 -6.22 21.43
C LEU A 64 -10.28 -4.82 21.53
N VAL A 65 -11.17 -3.84 21.77
CA VAL A 65 -10.98 -2.49 22.33
C VAL A 65 -10.28 -1.44 21.46
N HIS A 66 -11.10 -0.52 20.94
CA HIS A 66 -10.69 0.76 20.36
C HIS A 66 -10.12 1.70 21.44
N SER A 67 -8.86 2.11 21.28
CA SER A 67 -8.37 3.35 21.87
C SER A 67 -8.09 4.34 20.73
N LYS A 68 -8.83 5.46 20.68
CA LYS A 68 -8.53 6.56 19.76
C LYS A 68 -7.09 7.04 20.01
N PRO A 69 -6.23 7.14 18.99
CA PRO A 69 -4.97 7.86 19.13
C PRO A 69 -5.26 9.37 19.18
N ILE A 70 -4.80 10.01 20.25
CA ILE A 70 -4.62 11.47 20.29
C ILE A 70 -3.21 11.70 19.77
N PHE A 71 -3.00 12.15 18.53
CA PHE A 71 -1.89 13.03 18.11
C PHE A 71 -2.13 13.50 16.66
N ASN A 72 -2.59 14.75 16.52
CA ASN A 72 -2.48 15.56 15.31
C ASN A 72 -1.00 15.96 15.15
N GLU A 73 -0.35 15.51 14.09
CA GLU A 73 0.76 16.19 13.39
C GLU A 73 1.30 15.22 12.33
N TYR A 74 0.56 15.10 11.23
CA TYR A 74 0.93 14.72 9.86
C TYR A 74 -0.41 14.41 9.18
N ASN A 75 -1.05 15.45 8.64
CA ASN A 75 -2.33 15.34 7.97
C ASN A 75 -2.11 14.65 6.61
N LEU A 76 -2.20 13.32 6.59
CA LEU A 76 -2.46 12.49 5.40
C LEU A 76 -3.94 12.07 5.35
N ALA A 77 -4.81 12.80 6.04
CA ALA A 77 -6.25 12.67 5.90
C ALA A 77 -6.65 13.15 4.49
N VAL A 78 -6.75 12.19 3.56
CA VAL A 78 -7.69 12.32 2.45
C VAL A 78 -9.06 12.09 3.07
N ASP A 79 -9.89 13.13 3.07
CA ASP A 79 -11.31 13.03 3.38
C ASP A 79 -11.93 11.94 2.49
N LEU A 80 -12.28 10.82 3.10
CA LEU A 80 -12.92 9.67 2.44
C LEU A 80 -14.46 9.77 2.48
N ASP A 81 -15.00 10.83 3.08
CA ASP A 81 -16.46 11.05 3.13
C ASP A 81 -17.06 11.45 1.77
N ASP A 82 -16.22 11.69 0.75
CA ASP A 82 -16.67 12.05 -0.60
C ASP A 82 -16.86 10.86 -1.58
N PHE A 83 -16.74 9.60 -1.12
CA PHE A 83 -16.71 8.46 -2.04
C PHE A 83 -17.81 7.41 -1.96
N TYR A 84 -18.62 7.31 -0.91
CA TYR A 84 -19.77 6.40 -0.92
C TYR A 84 -20.87 6.88 0.04
N VAL A 85 -21.77 7.73 -0.45
CA VAL A 85 -23.13 7.83 0.10
C VAL A 85 -24.07 7.57 -1.07
N ASP A 86 -24.93 6.56 -0.93
CA ASP A 86 -26.12 6.40 -1.76
C ASP A 86 -27.00 7.64 -1.52
N GLU A 87 -26.87 8.66 -2.38
CA GLU A 87 -27.81 9.78 -2.37
C GLU A 87 -28.95 9.51 -3.34
N ASP A 88 -30.13 9.28 -2.76
CA ASP A 88 -31.41 9.43 -3.44
C ASP A 88 -31.48 10.83 -4.05
N ILE A 89 -31.45 10.89 -5.39
CA ILE A 89 -31.54 12.11 -6.16
C ILE A 89 -32.96 12.68 -6.01
N SER A 90 -33.13 13.67 -5.13
CA SER A 90 -34.22 14.64 -5.27
C SER A 90 -33.68 15.88 -5.98
N VAL A 91 -34.21 16.13 -7.17
CA VAL A 91 -33.88 17.29 -8.01
C VAL A 91 -34.17 18.59 -7.25
N ARG A 92 -33.14 19.41 -7.04
CA ARG A 92 -33.28 20.85 -6.79
C ARG A 92 -32.58 21.62 -7.90
N GLU A 93 -33.30 22.57 -8.48
CA GLU A 93 -32.93 23.40 -9.63
C GLU A 93 -32.12 24.62 -9.20
N ASP A 94 -31.01 24.42 -8.49
CA ASP A 94 -30.23 25.55 -7.97
C ASP A 94 -28.81 25.08 -7.58
N ILE A 95 -27.94 24.92 -8.59
CA ILE A 95 -26.50 24.72 -8.37
C ILE A 95 -25.84 26.10 -8.41
N ASP A 96 -25.68 26.71 -7.23
CA ASP A 96 -24.73 27.79 -7.03
C ASP A 96 -23.30 27.21 -7.04
N LEU A 97 -22.47 27.74 -7.96
CA LEU A 97 -21.03 27.45 -8.00
C LEU A 97 -20.38 27.91 -6.70
N PHE A 98 -20.03 26.97 -5.83
CA PHE A 98 -19.14 27.23 -4.71
C PHE A 98 -17.73 27.54 -5.23
N ASN A 99 -17.41 28.83 -5.23
CA ASN A 99 -16.07 29.39 -5.38
C ASN A 99 -15.19 28.96 -4.21
N GLN A 100 -14.15 28.17 -4.48
CA GLN A 100 -12.95 28.15 -3.66
C GLN A 100 -11.85 28.94 -4.36
N GLU A 101 -11.41 30.02 -3.70
CA GLU A 101 -10.40 30.98 -4.15
C GLU A 101 -9.10 30.29 -4.59
N LEU A 102 -8.78 30.44 -5.87
CA LEU A 102 -7.59 29.92 -6.53
C LEU A 102 -6.58 31.07 -6.75
N LEU A 103 -5.33 30.80 -6.41
CA LEU A 103 -4.24 31.78 -6.34
C LEU A 103 -3.49 31.95 -7.67
N LEU A 104 -4.22 32.42 -8.67
CA LEU A 104 -3.68 33.00 -9.90
C LEU A 104 -4.24 34.43 -9.99
N SER A 105 -3.44 35.40 -10.43
CA SER A 105 -3.91 36.80 -10.52
C SER A 105 -5.02 36.94 -11.57
N ASP A 106 -5.92 37.89 -11.39
CA ASP A 106 -7.09 38.11 -12.28
C ASP A 106 -6.70 38.33 -13.76
N GLU A 107 -5.48 38.79 -14.03
CA GLU A 107 -4.94 38.88 -15.40
C GLU A 107 -4.69 37.50 -16.04
N GLU A 108 -4.34 36.48 -15.26
CA GLU A 108 -4.17 35.09 -15.74
C GLU A 108 -5.50 34.33 -15.92
N MET A 109 -6.59 34.86 -15.34
CA MET A 109 -7.95 34.29 -15.39
C MET A 109 -8.84 34.89 -16.49
N SER A 110 -8.44 35.99 -17.13
CA SER A 110 -9.30 36.80 -18.01
C SER A 110 -9.56 36.24 -19.43
N SER A 111 -9.61 34.91 -19.61
CA SER A 111 -10.16 34.34 -20.85
C SER A 111 -11.03 33.12 -20.55
N GLY A 112 -12.28 33.41 -20.18
CA GLY A 112 -13.35 32.42 -20.22
C GLY A 112 -13.67 32.03 -21.66
N MET A 113 -12.88 31.13 -22.25
CA MET A 113 -13.21 30.21 -23.35
C MET A 113 -12.11 29.12 -23.42
N PRO A 114 -12.42 27.86 -23.78
CA PRO A 114 -11.38 26.89 -24.10
C PRO A 114 -10.54 27.40 -25.29
N ASN A 115 -9.28 26.95 -25.38
CA ASN A 115 -8.37 27.21 -26.50
C ASN A 115 -9.12 27.18 -27.86
N PRO A 116 -8.99 28.22 -28.72
CA PRO A 116 -9.77 28.33 -29.97
C PRO A 116 -9.54 27.20 -30.99
N ASN A 117 -8.54 26.33 -30.77
CA ASN A 117 -8.30 25.13 -31.56
C ASN A 117 -9.10 23.89 -31.10
N VAL A 118 -9.96 24.04 -30.09
CA VAL A 118 -10.84 23.00 -29.57
C VAL A 118 -12.21 23.13 -30.23
N LEU A 119 -12.60 22.13 -31.02
CA LEU A 119 -13.98 22.05 -31.49
C LEU A 119 -14.87 21.51 -30.36
N PRO A 120 -16.09 22.04 -30.18
CA PRO A 120 -17.06 21.45 -29.28
C PRO A 120 -17.37 20.02 -29.75
N ALA A 121 -17.11 19.01 -28.92
CA ALA A 121 -17.52 17.64 -29.23
C ALA A 121 -19.06 17.57 -29.32
N MET A 122 -19.61 16.68 -30.15
CA MET A 122 -21.00 16.24 -29.98
C MET A 122 -21.04 15.50 -28.64
N VAL A 123 -21.38 16.22 -27.58
CA VAL A 123 -21.70 15.60 -26.31
C VAL A 123 -23.08 15.00 -26.48
N PHE A 124 -23.15 13.75 -26.95
CA PHE A 124 -24.28 12.91 -26.59
C PHE A 124 -24.18 12.72 -25.07
N SER A 125 -24.88 13.57 -24.31
CA SER A 125 -24.92 13.54 -22.86
C SER A 125 -25.53 12.20 -22.42
N GLY A 126 -24.66 11.22 -22.20
CA GLY A 126 -25.02 9.90 -21.69
C GLY A 126 -24.24 9.64 -20.41
N ASN A 127 -24.69 10.20 -19.29
CA ASN A 127 -24.44 9.59 -18.00
C ASN A 127 -25.44 8.44 -17.81
N THR A 128 -24.90 7.23 -17.73
CA THR A 128 -25.35 6.09 -16.90
C THR A 128 -26.85 5.81 -16.79
N THR A 129 -27.40 5.14 -17.81
CA THR A 129 -28.31 3.98 -17.67
C THR A 129 -28.10 3.08 -18.91
N ASP A 130 -28.28 1.76 -18.81
CA ASP A 130 -28.13 0.80 -19.93
C ASP A 130 -28.87 1.24 -21.21
N LYS A 131 -30.04 1.84 -21.05
CA LYS A 131 -30.89 2.34 -22.15
C LYS A 131 -30.27 3.48 -22.96
N THR A 132 -29.39 4.30 -22.38
CA THR A 132 -28.77 5.44 -23.07
C THR A 132 -27.47 5.03 -23.77
N SER A 133 -26.73 4.07 -23.21
CA SER A 133 -25.61 3.40 -23.90
C SER A 133 -26.09 2.73 -25.18
N ASP A 134 -27.23 2.02 -25.11
CA ASP A 134 -27.89 1.43 -26.28
C ASP A 134 -28.27 2.45 -27.36
N ARG A 135 -28.69 3.66 -26.96
CA ARG A 135 -29.03 4.74 -27.90
C ARG A 135 -27.79 5.31 -28.58
N LEU A 136 -26.70 5.53 -27.86
CA LEU A 136 -25.44 6.00 -28.44
C LEU A 136 -24.86 4.95 -29.40
N SER A 137 -24.84 3.68 -29.01
CA SER A 137 -24.38 2.60 -29.89
C SER A 137 -25.25 2.50 -31.15
N LYS A 138 -26.58 2.62 -31.04
CA LYS A 138 -27.48 2.68 -32.21
C LYS A 138 -27.22 3.90 -33.10
N ALA A 139 -26.98 5.07 -32.52
CA ALA A 139 -26.67 6.28 -33.26
C ALA A 139 -25.35 6.15 -34.04
N ILE A 140 -24.33 5.56 -33.41
CA ILE A 140 -23.04 5.26 -34.06
C ILE A 140 -23.25 4.29 -35.24
N GLU A 141 -24.02 3.21 -35.06
CA GLU A 141 -24.33 2.29 -36.17
C GLU A 141 -25.05 3.00 -37.32
N GLY A 142 -26.03 3.85 -37.03
CA GLY A 142 -26.72 4.66 -38.04
C GLY A 142 -25.76 5.59 -38.80
N ALA A 143 -24.84 6.25 -38.10
CA ALA A 143 -23.82 7.09 -38.71
C ALA A 143 -22.85 6.29 -39.60
N ILE A 144 -22.46 5.08 -39.18
CA ILE A 144 -21.61 4.18 -39.99
C ILE A 144 -22.33 3.72 -41.26
N VAL A 145 -23.65 3.52 -41.22
CA VAL A 145 -24.43 3.25 -42.43
C VAL A 145 -24.47 4.48 -43.34
N ASN A 146 -24.64 5.68 -42.76
CA ASN A 146 -24.69 6.93 -43.53
C ASN A 146 -23.39 7.23 -44.28
N SER A 147 -22.23 6.82 -43.79
CA SER A 147 -20.94 7.07 -44.46
C SER A 147 -20.77 6.35 -45.81
N LYS A 148 -21.70 5.45 -46.17
CA LYS A 148 -21.77 4.81 -47.49
C LYS A 148 -22.52 5.65 -48.54
N LYS A 149 -23.17 6.74 -48.14
CA LYS A 149 -23.90 7.63 -49.06
C LYS A 149 -22.95 8.47 -49.90
N ARG A 150 -23.43 8.96 -51.05
CA ARG A 150 -22.61 9.74 -51.99
C ARG A 150 -22.20 11.09 -51.42
N GLU A 151 -23.05 11.71 -50.62
CA GLU A 151 -22.81 12.99 -49.93
C GLU A 151 -21.90 12.87 -48.69
N ALA A 152 -21.42 11.67 -48.35
CA ALA A 152 -20.60 11.46 -47.17
C ALA A 152 -19.17 12.04 -47.34
N PRO A 153 -18.62 12.71 -46.31
CA PRO A 153 -17.22 13.13 -46.28
C PRO A 153 -16.25 11.97 -46.56
N ARG A 154 -15.14 12.21 -47.25
CA ARG A 154 -14.07 11.21 -47.30
C ARG A 154 -13.20 11.36 -46.05
N VAL A 155 -13.11 10.32 -45.23
CA VAL A 155 -12.33 10.34 -43.99
C VAL A 155 -11.25 9.27 -44.03
N SER A 156 -10.01 9.68 -43.79
CA SER A 156 -8.90 8.77 -43.48
C SER A 156 -8.70 8.74 -41.96
N ILE A 157 -8.58 7.54 -41.39
CA ILE A 157 -8.23 7.34 -39.98
C ILE A 157 -6.89 6.59 -39.94
N ASP A 158 -5.90 7.24 -39.36
CA ASP A 158 -4.60 6.66 -39.06
C ASP A 158 -4.43 6.51 -37.55
N LEU A 159 -4.00 5.32 -37.11
CA LEU A 159 -3.78 5.02 -35.70
C LEU A 159 -2.28 4.90 -35.47
N SER A 160 -1.76 5.48 -34.39
CA SER A 160 -0.34 5.34 -34.03
C SER A 160 0.10 3.88 -33.94
N LYS A 161 -0.80 3.00 -33.49
CA LYS A 161 -0.62 1.54 -33.40
C LYS A 161 -1.96 0.84 -33.58
N ILE A 162 -1.94 -0.32 -34.22
CA ILE A 162 -3.12 -1.22 -34.37
C ILE A 162 -3.14 -2.36 -33.35
N SER A 163 -2.06 -2.52 -32.57
CA SER A 163 -1.96 -3.49 -31.48
C SER A 163 -1.19 -2.86 -30.34
N VAL A 164 -1.85 -2.70 -29.19
CA VAL A 164 -1.34 -1.94 -28.04
C VAL A 164 -1.47 -2.73 -26.74
N PHE A 165 -0.53 -2.52 -25.82
CA PHE A 165 -0.72 -2.88 -24.41
C PHE A 165 -1.53 -1.81 -23.67
N ARG A 166 -2.04 -2.13 -22.48
CA ARG A 166 -2.90 -1.19 -21.72
C ARG A 166 -2.21 0.12 -21.32
N TYR A 167 -0.88 0.11 -21.19
CA TYR A 167 -0.12 1.33 -20.93
C TYR A 167 0.17 2.15 -22.18
N GLU A 168 -0.16 1.68 -23.39
CA GLU A 168 0.18 2.40 -24.62
C GLU A 168 -1.01 3.25 -25.12
N PRO A 169 -0.83 4.56 -25.34
CA PRO A 169 -1.89 5.40 -25.87
C PRO A 169 -2.15 5.08 -27.36
N VAL A 170 -3.41 5.17 -27.77
CA VAL A 170 -3.80 5.11 -29.18
C VAL A 170 -4.06 6.54 -29.65
N VAL A 171 -3.14 7.08 -30.46
CA VAL A 171 -3.34 8.38 -31.11
C VAL A 171 -4.11 8.14 -32.39
N ILE A 172 -5.24 8.82 -32.52
CA ILE A 172 -6.19 8.73 -33.62
C ILE A 172 -6.06 10.02 -34.43
N ASN A 173 -5.45 9.92 -35.60
CA ASN A 173 -5.35 11.02 -36.56
C ASN A 173 -6.44 10.86 -37.62
N ALA A 174 -7.27 11.88 -37.81
CA ALA A 174 -8.34 11.88 -38.78
C ALA A 174 -8.15 13.02 -39.80
N SER A 175 -8.19 12.68 -41.09
CA SER A 175 -8.17 13.65 -42.19
C SER A 175 -9.51 13.65 -42.91
N ILE A 176 -10.21 14.79 -42.93
CA ILE A 176 -11.59 14.91 -43.42
C ILE A 176 -11.64 15.75 -44.69
N TYR A 177 -11.98 15.14 -45.82
CA TYR A 177 -12.14 15.80 -47.12
C TYR A 177 -13.61 15.87 -47.50
N THR A 178 -14.16 17.09 -47.51
CA THR A 178 -15.55 17.34 -47.85
C THR A 178 -15.72 18.74 -48.44
N GLU A 179 -16.69 18.90 -49.33
CA GLU A 179 -17.14 20.21 -49.83
C GLU A 179 -18.08 20.90 -48.82
N ASP A 180 -18.70 20.13 -47.93
CA ASP A 180 -19.55 20.65 -46.86
C ASP A 180 -18.73 21.15 -45.67
N LYS A 181 -19.19 22.23 -45.04
CA LYS A 181 -18.62 22.69 -43.76
C LYS A 181 -18.81 21.60 -42.70
N VAL A 182 -17.71 21.21 -42.04
CA VAL A 182 -17.75 20.36 -40.84
C VAL A 182 -18.28 21.19 -39.68
N GLU A 183 -19.44 20.83 -39.16
CA GLU A 183 -20.08 21.49 -38.02
C GLU A 183 -19.53 20.97 -36.70
N ASN A 184 -19.30 19.65 -36.63
CA ASN A 184 -18.81 18.97 -35.44
C ASN A 184 -18.03 17.71 -35.81
N LEU A 185 -17.07 17.33 -34.96
CA LEU A 185 -16.31 16.09 -35.03
C LEU A 185 -16.24 15.48 -33.64
N SER A 186 -16.50 14.18 -33.53
CA SER A 186 -16.35 13.44 -32.28
C SER A 186 -15.65 12.12 -32.49
N VAL A 187 -14.84 11.72 -31.51
CA VAL A 187 -14.13 10.45 -31.52
C VAL A 187 -14.61 9.59 -30.37
N TYR A 188 -14.93 8.34 -30.66
CA TYR A 188 -15.30 7.32 -29.69
C TYR A 188 -14.42 6.09 -29.88
N VAL A 189 -14.32 5.27 -28.85
CA VAL A 189 -13.76 3.92 -28.95
C VAL A 189 -14.84 2.94 -28.51
N ARG A 190 -14.99 1.85 -29.25
CA ARG A 190 -15.95 0.78 -28.93
C ARG A 190 -15.23 -0.53 -28.68
N TYR A 191 -15.68 -1.27 -27.68
CA TYR A 191 -15.28 -2.67 -27.53
C TYR A 191 -16.12 -3.53 -28.47
N LYS A 192 -15.49 -4.28 -29.38
CA LYS A 192 -16.22 -4.93 -30.49
C LYS A 192 -17.14 -6.06 -30.03
N LYS A 193 -16.84 -6.69 -28.90
CA LYS A 193 -17.59 -7.84 -28.38
C LYS A 193 -19.02 -7.46 -27.97
N ASP A 194 -19.17 -6.37 -27.23
CA ASP A 194 -20.47 -5.88 -26.72
C ASP A 194 -20.96 -4.62 -27.45
N LYS A 195 -20.15 -4.06 -28.35
CA LYS A 195 -20.39 -2.80 -29.07
C LYS A 195 -20.60 -1.59 -28.15
N SER A 196 -20.20 -1.70 -26.89
CA SER A 196 -20.28 -0.60 -25.93
C SER A 196 -19.21 0.44 -26.23
N VAL A 197 -19.53 1.71 -26.00
CA VAL A 197 -18.56 2.79 -26.06
C VAL A 197 -17.72 2.77 -24.78
N ARG A 198 -16.41 2.70 -24.94
CA ARG A 198 -15.43 2.79 -23.86
C ARG A 198 -14.91 4.23 -23.81
N LYS A 199 -14.94 4.85 -22.64
CA LYS A 199 -14.51 6.24 -22.47
C LYS A 199 -13.02 6.33 -22.12
N ASN A 200 -12.49 7.55 -22.04
CA ASN A 200 -11.06 7.83 -22.02
C ASN A 200 -10.49 7.81 -20.59
N VAL A 201 -9.57 6.90 -20.27
CA VAL A 201 -9.01 6.63 -18.92
C VAL A 201 -10.02 6.07 -17.91
N ASP A 202 -11.26 6.55 -17.94
CA ASP A 202 -12.39 6.13 -17.09
C ASP A 202 -13.70 6.30 -17.87
N ASP A 203 -14.69 5.46 -17.53
CA ASP A 203 -15.98 5.34 -18.20
C ASP A 203 -16.86 6.62 -18.14
N ARG A 204 -16.34 7.73 -17.62
CA ARG A 204 -17.03 9.03 -17.56
C ARG A 204 -16.53 10.07 -18.57
N TYR A 205 -15.27 10.04 -19.03
CA TYR A 205 -14.69 11.17 -19.78
C TYR A 205 -14.63 11.00 -21.31
N PRO A 206 -15.08 11.99 -22.10
CA PRO A 206 -14.98 11.93 -23.55
C PRO A 206 -13.53 11.93 -24.05
N ILE A 207 -13.34 11.52 -25.30
CA ILE A 207 -12.07 11.67 -26.01
C ILE A 207 -12.03 13.09 -26.59
N ASN A 208 -11.07 13.89 -26.14
CA ASN A 208 -10.88 15.25 -26.62
C ASN A 208 -10.30 15.22 -28.04
N VAL A 209 -10.84 16.09 -28.91
CA VAL A 209 -10.42 16.23 -30.30
C VAL A 209 -9.82 17.61 -30.52
N PHE A 210 -8.62 17.64 -31.08
CA PHE A 210 -7.88 18.86 -31.38
C PHE A 210 -7.73 19.00 -32.89
N LYS A 211 -8.06 20.19 -33.41
CA LYS A 211 -7.77 20.53 -34.79
C LYS A 211 -6.29 20.91 -34.91
N LEU A 212 -5.54 20.23 -35.78
CA LEU A 212 -4.12 20.50 -35.98
C LEU A 212 -3.94 21.62 -37.01
N LYS A 213 -4.17 21.30 -38.29
CA LYS A 213 -4.13 22.23 -39.43
C LYS A 213 -5.11 21.74 -40.49
N ASN A 214 -5.68 22.66 -41.27
CA ASN A 214 -6.56 22.34 -42.40
C ASN A 214 -7.69 21.37 -42.02
N ALA A 215 -7.68 20.17 -42.60
CA ALA A 215 -8.64 19.09 -42.46
C ALA A 215 -8.18 17.99 -41.48
N GLU A 216 -7.11 18.23 -40.72
CA GLU A 216 -6.46 17.23 -39.85
C GLU A 216 -6.83 17.44 -38.39
N TYR A 217 -7.18 16.33 -37.73
CA TYR A 217 -7.63 16.28 -36.35
C TYR A 217 -6.88 15.18 -35.60
N LYS A 218 -6.56 15.44 -34.32
CA LYS A 218 -5.90 14.51 -33.42
C LYS A 218 -6.79 14.25 -32.21
N ALA A 219 -6.88 12.99 -31.83
CA ALA A 219 -7.47 12.53 -30.58
C ALA A 219 -6.56 11.49 -29.93
N THR A 220 -6.56 11.39 -28.60
CA THR A 220 -5.83 10.32 -27.90
C THR A 220 -6.80 9.50 -27.05
N TYR A 221 -6.83 8.21 -27.31
CA TYR A 221 -7.48 7.24 -26.44
C TYR A 221 -6.46 6.62 -25.49
N LEU A 222 -6.76 6.72 -24.21
CA LEU A 222 -6.04 6.13 -23.10
C LEU A 222 -6.90 5.01 -22.54
N HIS A 223 -6.35 3.79 -22.56
CA HIS A 223 -7.09 2.63 -22.10
C HIS A 223 -7.45 2.77 -20.62
N PRO A 224 -8.71 2.51 -20.20
CA PRO A 224 -9.06 2.57 -18.80
C PRO A 224 -8.23 1.63 -17.93
N PHE A 225 -7.98 2.06 -16.68
CA PHE A 225 -7.36 1.22 -15.66
C PHE A 225 -8.15 -0.08 -15.51
N GLY A 226 -7.47 -1.22 -15.67
CA GLY A 226 -8.08 -2.55 -15.61
C GLY A 226 -9.14 -2.86 -16.66
N GLY A 227 -9.23 -2.07 -17.74
CA GLY A 227 -10.23 -2.35 -18.78
C GLY A 227 -9.95 -3.64 -19.56
N ASP A 228 -10.96 -4.08 -20.31
CA ASP A 228 -10.98 -5.36 -21.02
C ASP A 228 -9.91 -5.50 -22.11
N LEU A 229 -9.38 -6.71 -22.28
CA LEU A 229 -8.56 -7.06 -23.44
C LEU A 229 -9.42 -7.46 -24.64
N GLY A 230 -8.88 -7.30 -25.85
CA GLY A 230 -9.48 -7.81 -27.08
C GLY A 230 -9.56 -6.78 -28.20
N GLU A 231 -10.58 -6.92 -29.02
CA GLU A 231 -10.77 -6.15 -30.26
C GLU A 231 -11.58 -4.88 -30.00
N TYR A 232 -11.04 -3.76 -30.43
CA TYR A 232 -11.61 -2.43 -30.28
C TYR A 232 -11.75 -1.74 -31.64
N GLN A 233 -12.56 -0.70 -31.67
CA GLN A 233 -12.80 0.11 -32.84
C GLN A 233 -12.79 1.60 -32.49
N ALA A 234 -11.86 2.35 -33.06
CA ALA A 234 -11.92 3.80 -33.09
C ALA A 234 -13.01 4.23 -34.07
N VAL A 235 -13.88 5.14 -33.64
CA VAL A 235 -15.02 5.66 -34.40
C VAL A 235 -14.87 7.17 -34.49
N VAL A 236 -14.79 7.70 -35.71
CA VAL A 236 -14.81 9.14 -35.99
C VAL A 236 -16.19 9.49 -36.54
N LEU A 237 -16.94 10.31 -35.80
CA LEU A 237 -18.20 10.88 -36.26
C LEU A 237 -17.96 12.28 -36.81
N VAL A 238 -18.44 12.53 -38.02
CA VAL A 238 -18.37 13.82 -38.71
C VAL A 238 -19.79 14.32 -38.93
N GLN A 239 -20.11 15.47 -38.35
CA GLN A 239 -21.37 16.18 -38.57
C GLN A 239 -21.16 17.27 -39.62
N THR A 240 -22.06 17.28 -40.60
CA THR A 240 -22.23 18.34 -41.59
C THR A 240 -23.71 18.73 -41.64
N LYS A 241 -24.04 19.80 -42.37
CA LYS A 241 -25.42 20.15 -42.68
C LYS A 241 -26.23 18.99 -43.30
N SER A 242 -25.55 18.08 -44.00
CA SER A 242 -26.16 16.96 -44.74
C SER A 242 -26.40 15.73 -43.86
N GLY A 243 -25.87 15.72 -42.62
CA GLY A 243 -26.07 14.65 -41.65
C GLY A 243 -24.82 14.28 -40.86
N VAL A 244 -24.95 13.19 -40.09
CA VAL A 244 -23.86 12.61 -39.27
C VAL A 244 -23.38 11.31 -39.91
N TYR A 245 -22.06 11.23 -40.12
CA TYR A 245 -21.37 10.13 -40.80
C TYR A 245 -20.31 9.52 -39.88
N GLY A 246 -20.24 8.19 -39.83
CA GLY A 246 -19.33 7.45 -38.96
C GLY A 246 -18.29 6.65 -39.75
N TYR A 247 -17.03 6.77 -39.35
CA TYR A 247 -15.89 6.07 -39.94
C TYR A 247 -15.16 5.30 -38.86
N THR A 248 -14.64 4.13 -39.20
CA THR A 248 -14.11 3.22 -38.19
C THR A 248 -12.74 2.67 -38.56
N LYS A 249 -11.90 2.47 -37.54
CA LYS A 249 -10.62 1.76 -37.66
C LYS A 249 -10.44 0.84 -36.47
N ASP A 250 -10.12 -0.42 -36.74
CA ASP A 250 -9.98 -1.45 -35.71
C ASP A 250 -8.56 -1.45 -35.13
N PHE A 251 -8.45 -1.82 -33.85
CA PHE A 251 -7.19 -2.08 -33.16
C PHE A 251 -7.41 -3.10 -32.04
N THR A 252 -6.33 -3.75 -31.60
CA THR A 252 -6.37 -4.74 -30.53
C THR A 252 -5.67 -4.23 -29.28
N VAL A 253 -6.32 -4.39 -28.13
CA VAL A 253 -5.68 -4.23 -26.82
C VAL A 253 -5.29 -5.62 -26.32
N LYS A 254 -3.99 -5.83 -26.14
CA LYS A 254 -3.41 -7.08 -25.65
C LYS A 254 -2.86 -6.90 -24.23
N GLY A 255 -2.76 -8.01 -23.51
CA GLY A 255 -2.12 -8.06 -22.21
C GLY A 255 -1.05 -9.14 -22.19
N ARG A 256 -0.08 -9.00 -21.30
CA ARG A 256 0.91 -10.05 -21.03
C ARG A 256 0.38 -10.95 -19.92
N GLN A 257 0.44 -12.27 -20.13
CA GLN A 257 0.17 -13.21 -19.05
C GLN A 257 1.42 -13.36 -18.18
N SER A 258 1.24 -13.37 -16.85
CA SER A 258 2.33 -13.68 -15.93
C SER A 258 2.78 -15.13 -16.12
N PRO A 259 4.07 -15.44 -15.92
CA PRO A 259 4.54 -16.82 -15.95
C PRO A 259 3.81 -17.66 -14.89
N PRO A 260 3.47 -18.93 -15.17
CA PRO A 260 2.85 -19.79 -14.17
C PRO A 260 3.69 -19.86 -12.89
N ALA A 261 3.04 -19.69 -11.74
CA ALA A 261 3.64 -19.88 -10.43
C ALA A 261 2.79 -20.91 -9.68
N ARG A 262 3.36 -22.07 -9.34
CA ARG A 262 2.67 -23.12 -8.57
C ARG A 262 3.14 -23.23 -7.12
N GLU A 263 4.14 -22.43 -6.76
CA GLU A 263 4.82 -22.50 -5.47
C GLU A 263 4.28 -21.44 -4.52
N THR A 264 4.15 -21.82 -3.25
CA THR A 264 3.94 -20.85 -2.16
C THR A 264 5.25 -20.10 -1.90
N LYS A 265 5.28 -18.80 -2.20
CA LYS A 265 6.44 -17.94 -1.95
C LYS A 265 6.45 -17.41 -0.52
N LYS A 266 7.58 -17.61 0.17
CA LYS A 266 7.76 -17.24 1.57
C LYS A 266 8.95 -16.30 1.67
N ILE A 267 8.68 -15.03 1.44
CA ILE A 267 9.71 -14.04 1.16
C ILE A 267 9.94 -13.19 2.40
N THR A 268 11.20 -12.82 2.61
CA THR A 268 11.56 -11.76 3.54
C THR A 268 12.47 -10.76 2.85
N THR A 269 12.42 -9.50 3.26
CA THR A 269 13.23 -8.44 2.63
C THR A 269 14.28 -7.89 3.58
N LEU A 270 15.38 -7.38 3.03
CA LEU A 270 16.43 -6.68 3.78
C LEU A 270 16.70 -5.33 3.10
N GLU A 271 16.13 -4.28 3.68
CA GLU A 271 16.42 -2.90 3.27
C GLU A 271 17.47 -2.30 4.20
N TYR A 272 18.75 -2.37 3.84
CA TYR A 272 19.82 -1.84 4.69
C TYR A 272 20.97 -1.23 3.89
N ALA A 273 21.18 0.07 4.09
CA ALA A 273 22.15 0.88 3.35
C ALA A 273 23.60 0.80 3.88
N ILE A 274 23.80 0.20 5.05
CA ILE A 274 25.10 0.13 5.72
C ILE A 274 25.75 -1.23 5.45
N ASP A 275 27.07 -1.26 5.38
CA ASP A 275 27.86 -2.47 5.21
C ASP A 275 27.58 -3.49 6.32
N LEU A 276 27.04 -4.65 5.95
CA LEU A 276 26.65 -5.71 6.88
C LEU A 276 27.85 -6.28 7.64
N THR A 277 29.07 -6.19 7.11
CA THR A 277 30.27 -6.68 7.82
C THR A 277 30.61 -5.83 9.05
N THR A 278 29.93 -4.70 9.24
CA THR A 278 30.12 -3.79 10.38
C THR A 278 29.05 -3.96 11.46
N LYS A 279 28.10 -4.88 11.26
CA LYS A 279 26.94 -5.03 12.14
C LYS A 279 27.00 -6.31 12.93
N LYS A 280 26.53 -6.21 14.16
CA LYS A 280 26.33 -7.35 15.04
C LYS A 280 24.91 -7.88 14.89
N LEU A 281 24.80 -9.21 14.82
CA LEU A 281 23.56 -9.94 14.71
C LEU A 281 23.39 -10.85 15.93
N PRO A 282 22.21 -10.95 16.53
CA PRO A 282 21.97 -11.95 17.57
C PRO A 282 21.93 -13.35 16.96
N ASN A 283 22.63 -14.30 17.57
CA ASN A 283 22.46 -15.72 17.32
C ASN A 283 21.06 -16.17 17.77
N ILE A 284 20.44 -17.08 17.02
CA ILE A 284 19.05 -17.50 17.24
C ILE A 284 18.88 -18.31 18.51
N GLU A 285 19.84 -19.19 18.81
CA GLU A 285 19.76 -20.09 19.96
C GLU A 285 20.18 -19.37 21.24
N THR A 286 21.34 -18.70 21.23
CA THR A 286 21.93 -18.11 22.44
C THR A 286 21.56 -16.65 22.67
N GLY A 287 21.09 -15.94 21.65
CA GLY A 287 20.90 -14.48 21.69
C GLY A 287 22.21 -13.68 21.70
N ALA A 288 23.37 -14.34 21.78
CA ALA A 288 24.67 -13.69 21.79
C ALA A 288 24.94 -12.98 20.45
N LEU A 289 25.52 -11.80 20.52
CA LEU A 289 25.87 -11.03 19.32
C LEU A 289 27.06 -11.66 18.59
N THR A 290 26.91 -11.91 17.30
CA THR A 290 27.96 -12.34 16.37
C THR A 290 28.26 -11.25 15.35
N GLU A 291 29.51 -11.22 14.87
CA GLU A 291 29.96 -10.36 13.76
C GLU A 291 29.79 -11.03 12.40
N ASP A 292 29.36 -12.30 12.37
CA ASP A 292 29.09 -13.02 11.15
C ASP A 292 27.74 -12.62 10.55
N TYR A 293 27.77 -11.84 9.47
CA TYR A 293 26.57 -11.42 8.74
C TYR A 293 25.78 -12.60 8.15
N ASN A 294 26.39 -13.78 8.00
CA ASN A 294 25.71 -14.98 7.52
C ASN A 294 24.56 -15.42 8.44
N ALA A 295 24.56 -14.99 9.70
CA ALA A 295 23.45 -15.24 10.63
C ALA A 295 22.09 -14.69 10.13
N ILE A 296 22.08 -13.78 9.14
CA ILE A 296 20.83 -13.37 8.46
C ILE A 296 20.12 -14.59 7.84
N TYR A 297 20.83 -15.53 7.24
CA TYR A 297 20.21 -16.72 6.64
C TYR A 297 19.59 -17.64 7.67
N ASP A 298 20.15 -17.68 8.88
CA ASP A 298 19.54 -18.43 9.97
C ASP A 298 18.22 -17.77 10.37
N TRP A 299 18.17 -16.43 10.44
CA TRP A 299 16.93 -15.71 10.75
C TRP A 299 15.87 -15.91 9.67
N VAL A 300 16.26 -15.91 8.38
CA VAL A 300 15.38 -16.22 7.25
C VAL A 300 14.73 -17.60 7.44
N ARG A 301 15.53 -18.63 7.76
CA ARG A 301 15.02 -19.99 7.99
C ARG A 301 14.15 -20.10 9.24
N TYR A 302 14.55 -19.43 10.33
CA TYR A 302 13.79 -19.43 11.57
C TYR A 302 12.43 -18.77 11.40
N MET A 303 12.32 -17.77 10.52
CA MET A 303 11.05 -17.18 10.09
C MET A 303 10.26 -18.05 9.09
N LYS A 304 10.78 -19.24 8.75
CA LYS A 304 10.28 -20.17 7.72
C LYS A 304 10.22 -19.59 6.29
N CYS A 305 11.00 -18.55 6.03
CA CYS A 305 11.17 -18.02 4.67
C CYS A 305 12.20 -18.83 3.89
N ASP A 306 11.98 -18.94 2.58
CA ASP A 306 12.88 -19.60 1.64
C ASP A 306 13.50 -18.62 0.63
N THR A 307 13.06 -17.36 0.66
CA THR A 307 13.52 -16.31 -0.25
C THR A 307 13.90 -15.06 0.54
N LEU A 308 15.08 -14.50 0.24
CA LEU A 308 15.56 -13.23 0.78
C LEU A 308 15.72 -12.22 -0.34
N TRP A 309 14.98 -11.10 -0.30
CA TRP A 309 15.14 -9.98 -1.23
C TRP A 309 15.92 -8.84 -0.57
N VAL A 310 17.03 -8.43 -1.17
CA VAL A 310 17.96 -7.46 -0.57
C VAL A 310 18.05 -6.22 -1.44
N ILE A 311 18.02 -5.04 -0.83
CA ILE A 311 18.28 -3.81 -1.58
C ILE A 311 19.74 -3.78 -2.04
N GLY A 312 19.94 -3.74 -3.35
CA GLY A 312 21.25 -3.71 -4.00
C GLY A 312 21.62 -2.35 -4.56
N GLY A 313 20.63 -1.51 -4.87
CA GLY A 313 20.86 -0.17 -5.42
C GLY A 313 19.99 0.87 -4.74
N GLN A 314 20.61 1.87 -4.14
CA GLN A 314 19.97 3.12 -3.73
C GLN A 314 20.91 4.28 -4.02
N THR A 315 20.37 5.36 -4.55
CA THR A 315 21.06 6.65 -4.62
C THR A 315 20.69 7.45 -3.38
N THR A 316 21.66 7.84 -2.57
CA THR A 316 21.41 8.55 -1.29
C THR A 316 22.47 9.60 -1.01
N GLY A 317 22.07 10.68 -0.32
CA GLY A 317 22.99 11.68 0.18
C GLY A 317 23.62 11.34 1.53
N TRP A 318 23.15 10.28 2.20
CA TRP A 318 23.60 9.93 3.56
C TRP A 318 24.92 9.18 3.60
N THR A 319 25.35 8.58 2.48
CA THR A 319 26.62 7.86 2.38
C THR A 319 27.58 8.56 1.40
N GLY A 320 28.88 8.30 1.59
CA GLY A 320 29.91 8.72 0.64
C GLY A 320 30.00 7.81 -0.59
N GLY A 321 30.83 8.21 -1.57
CA GLY A 321 31.17 7.39 -2.74
C GLY A 321 30.19 7.44 -3.91
N ILE A 322 29.12 8.24 -3.80
CA ILE A 322 28.15 8.44 -4.88
C ILE A 322 28.58 9.60 -5.76
N THR A 323 28.70 9.34 -7.06
CA THR A 323 29.02 10.32 -8.11
C THR A 323 28.11 10.07 -9.32
N PRO A 324 28.10 10.96 -10.34
CA PRO A 324 27.34 10.70 -11.57
C PRO A 324 27.70 9.36 -12.24
N ASP A 325 28.96 8.95 -12.23
CA ASP A 325 29.42 7.68 -12.82
C ASP A 325 29.21 6.47 -11.90
N LYS A 326 29.05 6.71 -10.60
CA LYS A 326 28.82 5.67 -9.58
C LYS A 326 27.64 6.08 -8.70
N PRO A 327 26.40 6.01 -9.24
CA PRO A 327 25.24 6.62 -8.60
C PRO A 327 24.65 5.79 -7.44
N TRP A 328 25.22 4.62 -7.17
CA TRP A 328 24.71 3.65 -6.21
C TRP A 328 25.57 3.62 -4.94
N ALA A 329 24.93 3.50 -3.77
CA ALA A 329 25.62 3.32 -2.51
C ALA A 329 26.49 2.04 -2.53
N PRO A 330 27.84 2.14 -2.41
CA PRO A 330 28.72 0.99 -2.57
C PRO A 330 28.46 -0.14 -1.58
N ALA A 331 28.05 0.20 -0.35
CA ALA A 331 27.76 -0.76 0.70
C ALA A 331 26.59 -1.70 0.35
N MET A 332 25.55 -1.22 -0.34
CA MET A 332 24.42 -2.06 -0.74
C MET A 332 24.82 -3.10 -1.79
N ILE A 333 25.60 -2.68 -2.78
CA ILE A 333 26.14 -3.59 -3.79
C ILE A 333 27.00 -4.65 -3.10
N LYS A 334 27.91 -4.23 -2.21
CA LYS A 334 28.75 -5.14 -1.43
C LYS A 334 27.93 -6.14 -0.60
N ASN A 335 26.84 -5.68 0.04
CA ASN A 335 25.95 -6.55 0.83
C ASN A 335 25.33 -7.66 -0.03
N VAL A 336 24.80 -7.31 -1.20
CA VAL A 336 24.22 -8.30 -2.13
C VAL A 336 25.29 -9.30 -2.59
N GLU A 337 26.49 -8.83 -2.94
CA GLU A 337 27.56 -9.70 -3.43
C GLU A 337 28.07 -10.66 -2.34
N ASN A 338 28.24 -10.16 -1.11
CA ASN A 338 28.60 -10.96 0.05
C ASN A 338 27.56 -12.04 0.34
N LEU A 339 26.28 -11.66 0.37
CA LEU A 339 25.18 -12.60 0.60
C LEU A 339 25.07 -13.62 -0.53
N ALA A 340 25.28 -13.21 -1.78
CA ALA A 340 25.26 -14.11 -2.95
C ALA A 340 26.45 -15.10 -2.94
N ALA A 341 27.61 -14.70 -2.43
CA ALA A 341 28.79 -15.55 -2.33
C ALA A 341 28.77 -16.49 -1.11
N SER A 342 27.91 -16.23 -0.13
CA SER A 342 27.85 -16.98 1.12
C SER A 342 27.38 -18.42 0.93
N LYS A 343 28.18 -19.38 1.43
CA LYS A 343 27.78 -20.79 1.52
C LYS A 343 26.61 -21.01 2.47
N SER A 344 26.48 -20.17 3.50
CA SER A 344 25.39 -20.24 4.49
C SER A 344 24.02 -19.93 3.90
N LYS A 345 23.95 -19.44 2.66
CA LYS A 345 22.71 -19.31 1.88
C LYS A 345 21.99 -20.65 1.74
N GLY A 346 22.72 -21.73 1.45
CA GLY A 346 22.13 -23.05 1.21
C GLY A 346 21.02 -23.00 0.15
N ASN A 347 19.83 -23.45 0.52
CA ASN A 347 18.63 -23.48 -0.32
C ASN A 347 17.81 -22.18 -0.34
N VAL A 348 18.21 -21.14 0.40
CA VAL A 348 17.50 -19.86 0.40
C VAL A 348 17.73 -19.17 -0.94
N GLU A 349 16.68 -18.86 -1.68
CA GLU A 349 16.78 -18.07 -2.91
C GLU A 349 17.10 -16.60 -2.57
N LEU A 350 18.01 -15.98 -3.34
CA LEU A 350 18.39 -14.58 -3.12
C LEU A 350 17.85 -13.71 -4.26
N GLY A 351 17.22 -12.59 -3.93
CA GLY A 351 16.85 -11.54 -4.88
C GLY A 351 17.56 -10.23 -4.57
N ALA A 352 17.82 -9.43 -5.60
CA ALA A 352 18.38 -8.10 -5.46
C ALA A 352 17.44 -7.05 -6.08
N TYR A 353 17.15 -5.96 -5.37
CA TYR A 353 16.27 -4.92 -5.88
C TYR A 353 16.85 -3.53 -5.78
N VAL A 354 16.27 -2.61 -6.55
CA VAL A 354 16.74 -1.24 -6.69
C VAL A 354 15.64 -0.28 -6.23
N MET A 355 16.01 0.65 -5.35
CA MET A 355 15.19 1.81 -5.05
C MET A 355 15.32 2.81 -6.19
N SER A 356 14.30 2.85 -7.04
CA SER A 356 14.40 3.26 -8.43
C SER A 356 14.34 4.77 -8.60
N TYR A 357 13.42 5.50 -7.99
CA TYR A 357 13.31 6.96 -8.17
C TYR A 357 13.36 7.74 -6.87
N PHE A 358 13.26 7.10 -5.70
CA PHE A 358 13.48 7.78 -4.42
C PHE A 358 14.98 7.95 -4.13
N ALA A 359 15.41 9.19 -3.88
CA ALA A 359 16.79 9.56 -3.63
C ALA A 359 16.94 10.48 -2.41
N ALA A 360 17.02 9.86 -1.23
CA ALA A 360 17.05 10.57 0.04
C ALA A 360 18.32 11.45 0.22
N GLY A 361 18.24 12.45 1.11
CA GLY A 361 19.39 13.26 1.52
C GLY A 361 20.04 14.11 0.41
N GLY A 362 19.33 14.37 -0.70
CA GLY A 362 19.91 15.04 -1.87
C GLY A 362 20.73 14.10 -2.77
N GLY A 363 20.47 12.79 -2.70
CA GLY A 363 21.15 11.78 -3.50
C GLY A 363 21.05 12.03 -5.01
N HIS A 364 19.93 12.57 -5.49
CA HIS A 364 19.72 12.89 -6.90
C HIS A 364 20.80 13.85 -7.44
N ARG A 365 21.17 14.89 -6.67
CA ARG A 365 22.23 15.84 -7.08
C ARG A 365 23.60 15.16 -7.15
N LYS A 366 23.93 14.31 -6.16
CA LYS A 366 25.20 13.57 -6.14
C LYS A 366 25.31 12.58 -7.30
N GLY A 367 24.20 11.95 -7.66
CA GLY A 367 24.09 11.04 -8.80
C GLY A 367 24.01 11.73 -10.17
N GLY A 368 24.01 13.07 -10.21
CA GLY A 368 23.95 13.86 -11.45
C GLY A 368 22.64 13.67 -12.21
N TYR A 369 21.52 13.56 -11.47
CA TYR A 369 20.20 13.29 -12.05
C TYR A 369 19.33 14.54 -12.13
N GLU A 370 18.38 14.52 -13.06
CA GLU A 370 17.28 15.49 -13.08
C GLU A 370 16.34 15.24 -11.90
N VAL A 371 16.06 16.29 -11.15
CA VAL A 371 15.20 16.22 -9.96
C VAL A 371 13.73 16.29 -10.36
N SER A 372 12.91 15.49 -9.69
CA SER A 372 11.46 15.63 -9.82
C SER A 372 10.96 16.83 -9.02
N VAL A 373 10.02 17.57 -9.57
CA VAL A 373 9.49 18.82 -9.00
C VAL A 373 8.15 18.55 -8.31
N GLY A 374 8.08 18.91 -7.03
CA GLY A 374 6.87 18.90 -6.22
C GLY A 374 6.28 20.31 -6.05
N TYR A 375 5.23 20.39 -5.23
CA TYR A 375 4.54 21.64 -4.94
C TYR A 375 4.19 21.75 -3.44
N ASN A 376 4.60 22.85 -2.83
CA ASN A 376 4.22 23.19 -1.46
C ASN A 376 2.96 24.07 -1.50
N SER A 377 1.83 23.54 -1.04
CA SER A 377 0.55 24.25 -1.03
C SER A 377 0.52 25.43 -0.06
N SER A 378 1.24 25.35 1.06
CA SER A 378 1.29 26.42 2.07
C SER A 378 2.03 27.65 1.54
N THR A 379 3.16 27.45 0.86
CA THR A 379 3.97 28.54 0.27
C THR A 379 3.62 28.81 -1.20
N LYS A 380 2.73 28.01 -1.79
CA LYS A 380 2.28 28.08 -3.19
C LYS A 380 3.44 28.04 -4.19
N SER A 381 4.52 27.35 -3.82
CA SER A 381 5.76 27.34 -4.57
C SER A 381 6.10 25.94 -5.05
N LEU A 382 6.73 25.87 -6.22
CA LEU A 382 7.38 24.65 -6.68
C LEU A 382 8.59 24.38 -5.79
N VAL A 383 8.84 23.11 -5.50
CA VAL A 383 9.94 22.66 -4.65
C VAL A 383 10.62 21.46 -5.27
N GLU A 384 11.91 21.31 -5.03
CA GLU A 384 12.59 20.06 -5.36
C GLU A 384 12.06 18.94 -4.45
N SER A 385 11.71 17.82 -5.06
CA SER A 385 11.28 16.65 -4.31
C SER A 385 12.47 15.80 -3.86
N ARG A 386 12.17 14.68 -3.19
CA ARG A 386 13.17 13.65 -2.87
C ARG A 386 13.33 12.63 -4.00
N HIS A 387 12.68 12.84 -5.14
CA HIS A 387 12.65 11.89 -6.24
C HIS A 387 13.46 12.39 -7.44
N ILE A 388 13.97 11.44 -8.20
CA ILE A 388 14.52 11.64 -9.54
C ILE A 388 13.34 11.75 -10.51
N SER A 389 13.45 12.59 -11.54
CA SER A 389 12.44 12.72 -12.60
C SER A 389 12.25 11.38 -13.32
N LEU A 390 11.00 10.96 -13.57
CA LEU A 390 10.72 9.80 -14.46
C LEU A 390 11.12 10.08 -15.92
N GLY A 391 11.38 11.34 -16.26
CA GLY A 391 11.90 11.76 -17.55
C GLY A 391 13.41 11.62 -17.72
N ASP A 392 14.16 11.34 -16.64
CA ASP A 392 15.62 11.27 -16.69
C ASP A 392 16.09 9.98 -17.40
N PRO A 393 16.68 10.07 -18.61
CA PRO A 393 17.13 8.89 -19.35
C PRO A 393 18.38 8.25 -18.72
N LYS A 394 19.23 9.03 -18.05
CA LYS A 394 20.42 8.51 -17.36
C LYS A 394 19.98 7.56 -16.26
N ARG A 395 18.92 7.92 -15.52
CA ARG A 395 18.42 7.07 -14.45
C ARG A 395 17.95 5.70 -14.94
N VAL A 396 17.24 5.66 -16.07
CA VAL A 396 16.80 4.40 -16.69
C VAL A 396 18.00 3.53 -17.03
N GLN A 397 19.05 4.11 -17.62
CA GLN A 397 20.26 3.38 -17.97
C GLN A 397 20.99 2.84 -16.74
N ASP A 398 21.15 3.65 -15.69
CA ASP A 398 21.81 3.21 -14.46
C ASP A 398 21.07 2.05 -13.77
N ILE A 399 19.72 2.06 -13.81
CA ILE A 399 18.90 0.95 -13.32
C ILE A 399 19.14 -0.30 -14.17
N ILE A 400 19.14 -0.17 -15.50
CA ILE A 400 19.43 -1.29 -16.41
C ILE A 400 20.81 -1.89 -16.09
N ASP A 401 21.83 -1.06 -15.90
CA ASP A 401 23.21 -1.51 -15.71
C ASP A 401 23.38 -2.28 -14.39
N ILE A 402 22.82 -1.77 -13.28
CA ILE A 402 22.88 -2.49 -12.00
C ILE A 402 22.04 -3.77 -12.03
N LEU A 403 20.88 -3.77 -12.68
CA LEU A 403 20.07 -4.98 -12.81
C LEU A 403 20.75 -6.03 -13.70
N LYS A 404 21.45 -5.63 -14.76
CA LYS A 404 22.28 -6.55 -15.58
C LYS A 404 23.40 -7.19 -14.77
N ARG A 405 24.04 -6.45 -13.86
CA ARG A 405 25.02 -7.01 -12.91
C ARG A 405 24.40 -8.13 -12.07
N TYR A 406 23.17 -7.94 -11.58
CA TYR A 406 22.48 -8.96 -10.80
C TYR A 406 21.93 -10.10 -11.66
N ASP A 407 21.47 -9.82 -12.87
CA ASP A 407 21.02 -10.82 -13.84
C ASP A 407 22.16 -11.79 -14.21
N ALA A 408 23.40 -11.30 -14.33
CA ALA A 408 24.57 -12.12 -14.65
C ALA A 408 25.04 -13.03 -13.49
N ASN A 409 24.69 -12.74 -12.23
CA ASN A 409 25.16 -13.52 -11.09
C ASN A 409 24.32 -14.79 -10.88
N PRO A 410 24.87 -16.02 -10.99
CA PRO A 410 24.09 -17.26 -10.88
C PRO A 410 23.53 -17.51 -9.48
N ASN A 411 24.06 -16.85 -8.45
CA ASN A 411 23.59 -16.99 -7.06
C ASN A 411 22.45 -16.02 -6.72
N ILE A 412 22.00 -15.21 -7.66
CA ILE A 412 20.81 -14.34 -7.52
C ILE A 412 19.69 -14.93 -8.38
N SER A 413 18.56 -15.26 -7.78
CA SER A 413 17.38 -15.86 -8.44
C SER A 413 16.41 -14.81 -8.98
N TYR A 414 16.31 -13.64 -8.33
CA TYR A 414 15.30 -12.62 -8.63
C TYR A 414 15.92 -11.22 -8.73
N ILE A 415 15.29 -10.37 -9.51
CA ILE A 415 15.58 -8.94 -9.51
C ILE A 415 14.31 -8.11 -9.34
N GLY A 416 14.43 -6.96 -8.66
CA GLY A 416 13.26 -6.19 -8.25
C GLY A 416 13.38 -4.69 -8.42
N LEU A 417 12.23 -4.04 -8.42
CA LEU A 417 12.06 -2.59 -8.46
C LEU A 417 11.25 -2.15 -7.25
N ASP A 418 11.84 -1.28 -6.44
CA ASP A 418 11.14 -0.52 -5.41
C ASP A 418 11.13 0.97 -5.79
N PHE A 419 10.17 1.74 -5.27
CA PHE A 419 9.99 3.16 -5.61
C PHE A 419 10.17 3.43 -7.12
N ILE A 420 9.56 2.62 -7.99
CA ILE A 420 9.54 2.87 -9.44
C ILE A 420 8.79 4.16 -9.82
N ARG A 421 8.09 4.71 -8.83
CA ARG A 421 7.27 5.90 -8.86
C ARG A 421 7.93 7.13 -8.23
N THR A 422 7.34 8.29 -8.48
CA THR A 422 7.56 9.51 -7.69
C THR A 422 6.58 9.59 -6.51
N GLY A 423 6.65 10.66 -5.72
CA GLY A 423 5.65 10.98 -4.71
C GLY A 423 4.31 11.35 -5.35
N GLU A 424 3.21 11.24 -4.59
CA GLU A 424 1.87 11.60 -5.08
C GLU A 424 1.82 13.04 -5.63
N VAL A 425 2.52 13.95 -4.96
CA VAL A 425 2.55 15.40 -5.24
C VAL A 425 3.82 15.87 -5.95
N ASP A 426 4.52 14.95 -6.63
CA ASP A 426 5.75 15.20 -7.39
C ASP A 426 5.55 14.88 -8.88
N GLY A 427 6.51 15.23 -9.74
CA GLY A 427 6.52 14.90 -11.16
C GLY A 427 6.07 16.03 -12.09
N TYR A 428 5.81 17.24 -11.57
CA TYR A 428 5.20 18.30 -12.37
C TYR A 428 6.07 18.78 -13.53
N GLU A 429 7.37 18.54 -13.51
CA GLU A 429 8.28 18.76 -14.64
C GLU A 429 7.82 18.07 -15.93
N LEU A 430 7.03 17.01 -15.82
CA LEU A 430 6.50 16.23 -16.96
C LEU A 430 5.21 16.80 -17.55
N VAL A 431 4.76 17.98 -17.11
CA VAL A 431 3.46 18.55 -17.47
C VAL A 431 3.24 18.70 -18.98
N ASP A 432 4.26 19.10 -19.74
CA ASP A 432 4.10 19.34 -21.19
C ASP A 432 3.91 18.01 -21.93
N GLU A 433 4.73 17.00 -21.61
CA GLU A 433 4.57 15.64 -22.15
C GLU A 433 3.20 15.06 -21.79
N MET A 434 2.74 15.24 -20.55
CA MET A 434 1.42 14.77 -20.13
C MET A 434 0.30 15.44 -20.92
N VAL A 435 0.35 16.77 -21.07
CA VAL A 435 -0.68 17.51 -21.82
C VAL A 435 -0.70 17.09 -23.28
N GLU A 436 0.48 16.97 -23.91
CA GLU A 436 0.60 16.58 -25.31
C GLU A 436 0.09 15.15 -25.57
N LEU A 437 0.40 14.22 -24.67
CA LEU A 437 0.00 12.82 -24.78
C LEU A 437 -1.49 12.67 -24.50
N THR A 438 -1.96 13.14 -23.35
CA THR A 438 -3.31 12.86 -22.83
C THR A 438 -4.40 13.72 -23.48
N GLY A 439 -4.01 14.82 -24.14
CA GLY A 439 -4.96 15.75 -24.75
C GLY A 439 -5.93 16.35 -23.73
N VAL A 440 -5.47 16.58 -22.50
CA VAL A 440 -6.28 17.29 -21.50
C VAL A 440 -6.46 18.75 -21.91
N TYR A 441 -7.63 19.32 -21.61
CA TYR A 441 -7.86 20.73 -21.91
C TYR A 441 -7.00 21.63 -21.02
N THR A 442 -6.38 22.62 -21.65
CA THR A 442 -5.52 23.60 -21.01
C THR A 442 -6.11 25.01 -21.14
N PRO A 443 -5.70 25.96 -20.27
CA PRO A 443 -6.07 27.36 -20.38
C PRO A 443 -5.75 27.97 -21.74
N ALA A 444 -6.50 28.99 -22.18
CA ALA A 444 -6.30 29.61 -23.50
C ALA A 444 -4.89 30.21 -23.68
N ASN A 445 -4.28 30.70 -22.60
CA ASN A 445 -2.92 31.22 -22.56
C ASN A 445 -1.83 30.14 -22.34
N TRP A 446 -2.15 28.84 -22.44
CA TRP A 446 -1.17 27.75 -22.24
C TRP A 446 0.11 27.91 -23.06
N SER A 447 -0.03 28.31 -24.33
CA SER A 447 1.10 28.48 -25.25
C SER A 447 2.04 29.61 -24.85
N THR A 448 1.55 30.62 -24.13
CA THR A 448 2.36 31.76 -23.65
C THR A 448 2.84 31.58 -22.21
N MET A 449 2.26 30.65 -21.45
CA MET A 449 2.77 30.26 -20.13
C MET A 449 4.18 29.70 -20.22
N ASN A 450 5.06 30.13 -19.31
CA ASN A 450 6.36 29.49 -19.12
C ASN A 450 6.22 28.13 -18.41
N LYS A 451 7.30 27.33 -18.42
CA LYS A 451 7.31 25.98 -17.83
C LYS A 451 6.87 25.97 -16.36
N ALA A 452 7.35 26.91 -15.54
CA ALA A 452 7.00 26.97 -14.13
C ALA A 452 5.51 27.26 -13.89
N ALA A 453 4.90 28.14 -14.69
CA ALA A 453 3.46 28.40 -14.65
C ALA A 453 2.65 27.15 -15.02
N ARG A 454 3.07 26.41 -16.06
CA ARG A 454 2.43 25.14 -16.44
C ARG A 454 2.55 24.07 -15.34
N MET A 455 3.71 23.96 -14.69
CA MET A 455 3.89 23.04 -13.54
C MET A 455 2.94 23.39 -12.39
N ARG A 456 2.82 24.68 -12.05
CA ARG A 456 1.87 25.15 -11.02
C ARG A 456 0.42 24.89 -11.42
N TRP A 457 0.08 25.08 -12.70
CA TRP A 457 -1.26 24.76 -13.21
C TRP A 457 -1.60 23.30 -12.94
N LEU A 458 -0.70 22.36 -13.27
CA LEU A 458 -0.94 20.95 -13.01
C LEU A 458 -1.04 20.68 -11.51
N ALA A 459 -0.11 21.23 -10.71
CA ALA A 459 -0.13 21.06 -9.26
C ALA A 459 -1.47 21.48 -8.67
N VAL A 460 -2.00 22.65 -9.05
CA VAL A 460 -3.27 23.16 -8.51
C VAL A 460 -4.49 22.41 -9.07
N ASN A 461 -4.43 21.94 -10.31
CA ASN A 461 -5.58 21.34 -10.99
C ASN A 461 -5.63 19.80 -10.92
N ARG A 462 -4.62 19.13 -10.37
CA ARG A 462 -4.60 17.65 -10.23
C ARG A 462 -5.75 17.09 -9.38
N GLY A 463 -6.36 17.90 -8.51
CA GLY A 463 -7.54 17.51 -7.74
C GLY A 463 -8.82 17.44 -8.58
N ARG A 464 -8.84 18.07 -9.76
CA ARG A 464 -9.98 17.96 -10.68
C ARG A 464 -10.01 16.56 -11.27
N LYS A 465 -11.18 15.90 -11.19
CA LYS A 465 -11.31 14.45 -11.44
C LYS A 465 -10.71 13.98 -12.78
N GLU A 466 -10.94 14.69 -13.90
CA GLU A 466 -10.36 14.33 -15.20
C GLU A 466 -8.83 14.51 -15.25
N ILE A 467 -8.34 15.68 -14.83
CA ILE A 467 -6.91 16.04 -14.89
C ILE A 467 -6.10 15.12 -13.99
N GLY A 468 -6.57 14.91 -12.75
CA GLY A 468 -5.94 14.01 -11.79
C GLY A 468 -5.85 12.59 -12.29
N LEU A 469 -6.90 12.08 -12.94
CA LEU A 469 -6.91 10.73 -13.46
C LEU A 469 -5.97 10.58 -14.67
N LYS A 470 -6.00 11.51 -15.63
CA LYS A 470 -5.05 11.55 -16.76
C LYS A 470 -3.61 11.68 -16.29
N TRP A 471 -3.36 12.45 -15.22
CA TRP A 471 -2.04 12.55 -14.59
C TRP A 471 -1.57 11.22 -13.99
N ARG A 472 -2.43 10.55 -13.22
CA ARG A 472 -2.14 9.21 -12.67
C ARG A 472 -1.86 8.19 -13.78
N TRP A 473 -2.69 8.16 -14.82
CA TRP A 473 -2.51 7.28 -15.97
C TRP A 473 -1.20 7.57 -16.70
N TYR A 474 -0.88 8.84 -16.93
CA TYR A 474 0.37 9.24 -17.58
C TYR A 474 1.61 8.78 -16.79
N ARG A 475 1.60 8.90 -15.46
CA ARG A 475 2.68 8.35 -14.63
C ARG A 475 2.77 6.82 -14.76
N ALA A 476 1.66 6.10 -14.72
CA ALA A 476 1.64 4.64 -14.90
C ALA A 476 2.17 4.22 -16.28
N HIS A 477 1.86 4.99 -17.31
CA HIS A 477 2.44 4.86 -18.63
C HIS A 477 3.97 5.04 -18.60
N LYS A 478 4.49 6.11 -18.00
CA LYS A 478 5.94 6.37 -17.92
C LYS A 478 6.67 5.27 -17.16
N GLU A 479 6.14 4.84 -16.02
CA GLU A 479 6.70 3.74 -15.21
C GLU A 479 6.70 2.42 -16.01
N SER A 480 5.65 2.16 -16.78
CA SER A 480 5.56 0.99 -17.66
C SER A 480 6.57 1.04 -18.81
N LEU A 481 6.83 2.23 -19.39
CA LEU A 481 7.89 2.38 -20.38
C LEU A 481 9.28 2.10 -19.80
N ILE A 482 9.52 2.47 -18.54
CA ILE A 482 10.77 2.16 -17.83
C ILE A 482 10.90 0.64 -17.63
N ILE A 483 9.85 -0.04 -17.15
CA ILE A 483 9.81 -1.51 -17.02
C ILE A 483 10.08 -2.18 -18.37
N LYS A 484 9.44 -1.69 -19.44
CA LYS A 484 9.64 -2.19 -20.79
C LYS A 484 11.09 -2.03 -21.24
N ALA A 485 11.69 -0.86 -21.05
CA ALA A 485 13.09 -0.62 -21.39
C ALA A 485 14.03 -1.58 -20.64
N ILE A 486 13.74 -1.83 -19.36
CA ILE A 486 14.47 -2.79 -18.53
C ILE A 486 14.37 -4.22 -19.12
N LYS A 487 13.18 -4.68 -19.51
CA LYS A 487 13.01 -6.00 -20.11
C LYS A 487 13.63 -6.10 -21.51
N ASP A 488 13.46 -5.09 -22.34
CA ASP A 488 14.03 -5.02 -23.69
C ASP A 488 15.57 -4.98 -23.68
N SER A 489 16.18 -4.59 -22.55
CA SER A 489 17.64 -4.58 -22.38
C SER A 489 18.28 -5.98 -22.32
N GLY A 490 17.48 -7.05 -22.30
CA GLY A 490 17.94 -8.44 -22.33
C GLY A 490 17.92 -9.18 -20.99
N ILE A 491 17.31 -8.60 -19.96
CA ILE A 491 17.19 -9.21 -18.62
C ILE A 491 16.36 -10.49 -18.68
N LYS A 492 16.97 -11.60 -18.21
CA LYS A 492 16.39 -12.94 -18.31
C LYS A 492 15.67 -13.39 -17.04
N LYS A 493 16.12 -12.94 -15.87
CA LYS A 493 15.48 -13.30 -14.60
C LYS A 493 14.09 -12.70 -14.47
N LYS A 494 13.34 -13.31 -13.56
CA LYS A 494 12.01 -12.83 -13.19
C LYS A 494 12.14 -11.45 -12.54
N LEU A 495 11.41 -10.49 -13.09
CA LEU A 495 11.38 -9.11 -12.62
C LEU A 495 10.16 -8.91 -11.72
N TRP A 496 10.34 -8.34 -10.55
CA TRP A 496 9.24 -8.00 -9.66
C TRP A 496 9.23 -6.51 -9.31
N ALA A 497 8.09 -5.99 -8.87
CA ALA A 497 7.98 -4.60 -8.40
C ALA A 497 7.16 -4.52 -7.10
N PHE A 498 7.47 -3.54 -6.26
CA PHE A 498 6.56 -3.15 -5.17
C PHE A 498 5.49 -2.18 -5.68
N THR A 499 4.26 -2.42 -5.25
CA THR A 499 3.12 -1.52 -5.47
C THR A 499 2.50 -1.15 -4.13
N LEU A 500 2.21 0.13 -3.92
CA LEU A 500 1.45 0.54 -2.73
C LEU A 500 0.00 0.01 -2.81
N GLY A 501 -0.48 -0.56 -1.71
CA GLY A 501 -1.79 -1.20 -1.66
C GLY A 501 -2.98 -0.24 -1.76
N TRP A 502 -2.78 1.04 -1.51
CA TRP A 502 -3.83 2.05 -1.56
C TRP A 502 -4.30 2.23 -3.00
N ASN A 503 -5.61 2.23 -3.27
CA ASN A 503 -6.20 2.42 -4.60
C ASN A 503 -5.41 1.76 -5.77
N HIS A 504 -4.92 0.53 -5.52
CA HIS A 504 -4.12 -0.26 -6.46
C HIS A 504 -2.83 0.41 -6.96
N GLY A 505 -2.30 1.37 -6.20
CA GLY A 505 -1.12 2.18 -6.50
C GLY A 505 -1.39 3.35 -7.45
N GLN A 506 -2.62 3.52 -7.96
CA GLN A 506 -2.94 4.50 -9.00
C GLN A 506 -2.75 5.95 -8.55
N GLU A 507 -2.96 6.26 -7.27
CA GLU A 507 -2.71 7.55 -6.65
C GLU A 507 -1.24 7.98 -6.77
N HIS A 508 -0.34 7.03 -6.87
CA HIS A 508 1.07 7.26 -7.10
C HIS A 508 1.49 7.09 -8.56
N GLY A 509 0.54 6.80 -9.45
CA GLY A 509 0.84 6.54 -10.84
C GLY A 509 1.37 5.13 -11.08
N GLN A 510 1.08 4.17 -10.20
CA GLN A 510 1.34 2.76 -10.47
C GLN A 510 0.08 2.10 -11.02
N ASP A 511 0.24 1.07 -11.84
CA ASP A 511 -0.89 0.21 -12.20
C ASP A 511 -0.42 -1.24 -12.41
N PRO A 512 -0.91 -2.21 -11.60
CA PRO A 512 -0.52 -3.60 -11.72
C PRO A 512 -0.70 -4.18 -13.12
N TYR A 513 -1.83 -3.88 -13.78
CA TYR A 513 -2.11 -4.41 -15.11
C TYR A 513 -1.13 -3.91 -16.18
N MET A 514 -0.85 -2.60 -16.17
CA MET A 514 0.17 -2.00 -17.00
C MET A 514 1.57 -2.52 -16.68
N PHE A 515 1.90 -2.72 -15.41
CA PHE A 515 3.18 -3.30 -14.99
C PHE A 515 3.36 -4.73 -15.50
N PHE A 516 2.33 -5.57 -15.36
CA PHE A 516 2.32 -6.92 -15.91
C PHE A 516 2.50 -6.89 -17.42
N ASP A 517 1.80 -6.02 -18.13
CA ASP A 517 1.94 -5.88 -19.59
C ASP A 517 3.35 -5.43 -20.00
N ALA A 518 3.96 -4.55 -19.21
CA ALA A 518 5.27 -3.98 -19.49
C ALA A 518 6.43 -4.95 -19.21
N GLY A 519 6.30 -5.84 -18.24
CA GLY A 519 7.44 -6.70 -17.90
C GLY A 519 7.47 -7.34 -16.52
N ILE A 520 6.63 -6.92 -15.58
CA ILE A 520 6.64 -7.42 -14.21
C ILE A 520 6.03 -8.81 -14.12
N ASP A 521 6.79 -9.75 -13.56
CA ASP A 521 6.39 -11.15 -13.38
C ASP A 521 5.73 -11.40 -12.03
N TYR A 522 6.06 -10.60 -11.01
CA TYR A 522 5.45 -10.60 -9.68
C TYR A 522 5.18 -9.17 -9.19
N ASP A 523 3.96 -8.89 -8.77
CA ASP A 523 3.61 -7.63 -8.11
C ASP A 523 3.52 -7.85 -6.59
N ALA A 524 4.37 -7.16 -5.84
CA ALA A 524 4.47 -7.25 -4.40
C ALA A 524 3.72 -6.07 -3.77
N VAL A 525 2.49 -6.32 -3.34
CA VAL A 525 1.57 -5.31 -2.81
C VAL A 525 1.83 -5.07 -1.33
N MET A 526 2.13 -3.82 -1.00
CA MET A 526 2.39 -3.35 0.36
C MET A 526 1.07 -2.99 1.06
N ILE A 527 0.74 -3.68 2.15
CA ILE A 527 -0.51 -3.47 2.92
C ILE A 527 -0.30 -2.67 4.23
N TYR A 528 0.89 -2.10 4.41
CA TYR A 528 1.24 -1.17 5.48
C TYR A 528 1.07 0.29 5.01
N GLU A 529 1.41 1.23 5.90
CA GLU A 529 1.13 2.66 5.74
C GLU A 529 -0.36 3.00 5.71
N ALA A 530 -1.25 2.01 5.82
CA ALA A 530 -2.70 2.12 5.88
C ALA A 530 -3.24 2.27 7.30
N SER A 531 -4.22 3.16 7.48
CA SER A 531 -5.18 3.06 8.58
C SER A 531 -6.04 1.81 8.45
N ARG A 532 -6.71 1.40 9.54
CA ARG A 532 -7.60 0.24 9.50
C ARG A 532 -8.72 0.35 8.44
N PRO A 533 -9.46 1.48 8.30
CA PRO A 533 -10.47 1.62 7.25
C PRO A 533 -9.90 1.47 5.85
N GLN A 534 -8.72 2.05 5.59
CA GLN A 534 -8.04 1.93 4.30
C GLN A 534 -7.69 0.47 3.99
N HIS A 535 -7.14 -0.27 4.95
CA HIS A 535 -6.85 -1.70 4.77
C HIS A 535 -8.14 -2.50 4.46
N VAL A 536 -9.24 -2.26 5.18
CA VAL A 536 -10.53 -2.93 4.90
C VAL A 536 -11.04 -2.59 3.49
N GLY A 537 -10.88 -1.34 3.06
CA GLY A 537 -11.18 -0.93 1.68
C GLY A 537 -10.38 -1.75 0.65
N MET A 538 -9.09 -1.97 0.90
CA MET A 538 -8.24 -2.77 0.02
C MET A 538 -8.73 -4.22 -0.14
N LEU A 539 -9.20 -4.85 0.95
CA LEU A 539 -9.73 -6.23 0.92
C LEU A 539 -10.91 -6.40 -0.04
N THR A 540 -11.64 -5.31 -0.32
CA THR A 540 -12.75 -5.29 -1.28
C THR A 540 -12.29 -4.85 -2.67
N ALA A 541 -11.44 -3.83 -2.73
CA ALA A 541 -11.03 -3.20 -3.98
C ALA A 541 -10.11 -4.10 -4.81
N TRP A 542 -9.10 -4.75 -4.21
CA TRP A 542 -8.10 -5.53 -4.93
C TRP A 542 -8.65 -6.75 -5.66
N PRO A 543 -9.47 -7.63 -5.03
CA PRO A 543 -10.01 -8.79 -5.72
C PRO A 543 -10.95 -8.43 -6.88
N ARG A 544 -11.59 -7.25 -6.84
CA ARG A 544 -12.45 -6.74 -7.92
C ARG A 544 -11.63 -6.17 -9.06
N TYR A 545 -10.57 -5.44 -8.74
CA TYR A 545 -9.72 -4.80 -9.73
C TYR A 545 -8.87 -5.81 -10.48
N LEU A 546 -8.11 -6.63 -9.74
CA LEU A 546 -7.15 -7.56 -10.30
C LEU A 546 -7.62 -8.99 -10.04
N SER A 547 -8.19 -9.59 -11.09
CA SER A 547 -8.61 -10.98 -11.08
C SER A 547 -7.95 -11.76 -12.21
N GLY A 548 -7.70 -13.05 -11.98
CA GLY A 548 -7.29 -14.00 -12.99
C GLY A 548 -5.85 -14.49 -12.85
N GLU A 549 -5.10 -14.38 -13.93
CA GLU A 549 -3.87 -15.14 -14.17
C GLU A 549 -2.58 -14.36 -13.85
N TYR A 550 -2.64 -13.47 -12.85
CA TYR A 550 -1.53 -12.60 -12.46
C TYR A 550 -0.88 -13.05 -11.15
N ASN A 551 0.42 -12.83 -11.00
CA ASN A 551 1.14 -13.22 -9.79
C ASN A 551 1.26 -12.05 -8.82
N VAL A 552 0.27 -11.90 -7.94
CA VAL A 552 0.28 -10.91 -6.86
C VAL A 552 0.64 -11.55 -5.53
N LEU A 553 1.49 -10.87 -4.77
CA LEU A 553 1.92 -11.22 -3.42
C LEU A 553 1.58 -10.07 -2.49
N VAL A 554 1.07 -10.37 -1.30
CA VAL A 554 0.82 -9.35 -0.28
C VAL A 554 1.91 -9.38 0.78
N GLY A 555 2.23 -8.23 1.35
CA GLY A 555 3.21 -8.20 2.42
C GLY A 555 3.14 -6.97 3.29
N ASN A 556 3.59 -7.17 4.51
CA ASN A 556 3.39 -6.23 5.60
C ASN A 556 4.71 -5.86 6.28
N MET A 557 4.76 -4.70 6.95
CA MET A 557 5.99 -4.14 7.51
C MET A 557 6.10 -4.22 9.04
N ILE A 558 7.27 -4.58 9.59
CA ILE A 558 7.60 -4.35 11.00
C ILE A 558 7.92 -2.88 11.21
N ASP A 559 6.88 -2.10 11.46
CA ASP A 559 7.01 -0.74 11.92
C ASP A 559 5.72 -0.34 12.62
N ASN A 560 5.76 -0.12 13.94
CA ASN A 560 4.56 0.22 14.70
C ASN A 560 3.89 1.49 14.16
N ARG A 561 4.66 2.47 13.70
CA ARG A 561 4.10 3.72 13.16
C ARG A 561 3.34 3.45 11.86
N LEU A 562 3.87 2.59 11.00
CA LEU A 562 3.26 2.29 9.70
C LEU A 562 2.14 1.23 9.81
N GLN A 563 1.94 0.66 11.00
CA GLN A 563 0.81 -0.19 11.39
C GLN A 563 -0.25 0.61 12.18
N ASP A 564 -0.49 1.86 11.81
CA ASP A 564 -1.51 2.72 12.44
C ASP A 564 -1.26 3.00 13.95
N GLY A 565 -0.01 2.87 14.40
CA GLY A 565 0.38 3.12 15.80
C GLY A 565 -0.29 2.18 16.81
N SER A 566 -0.67 0.97 16.39
CA SER A 566 -1.36 -0.01 17.23
C SER A 566 -0.65 -0.23 18.57
N LEU A 567 -1.42 -0.36 19.65
CA LEU A 567 -0.89 -0.80 20.94
C LEU A 567 -0.31 -2.23 20.87
N ARG A 568 -0.74 -2.99 19.86
CA ARG A 568 -0.39 -4.40 19.59
C ARG A 568 -0.01 -4.54 18.11
N PRO A 569 1.13 -3.95 17.69
CA PRO A 569 1.52 -3.91 16.28
C PRO A 569 1.66 -5.29 15.68
N GLU A 570 2.01 -6.28 16.49
CA GLU A 570 2.25 -7.65 16.08
C GLU A 570 0.96 -8.43 15.77
N LEU A 571 -0.12 -8.13 16.49
CA LEU A 571 -1.45 -8.69 16.22
C LEU A 571 -2.08 -8.03 14.99
N GLU A 572 -1.96 -6.71 14.88
CA GLU A 572 -2.42 -5.99 13.70
C GLU A 572 -1.66 -6.45 12.45
N TYR A 573 -0.34 -6.66 12.57
CA TYR A 573 0.48 -7.24 11.52
C TYR A 573 -0.07 -8.59 11.04
N MET A 574 -0.26 -9.54 11.98
CA MET A 574 -0.75 -10.89 11.69
C MET A 574 -2.13 -10.87 11.06
N ARG A 575 -3.04 -10.07 11.62
CA ARG A 575 -4.41 -9.89 11.11
C ARG A 575 -4.42 -9.39 9.68
N ARG A 576 -3.70 -8.30 9.38
CA ARG A 576 -3.64 -7.72 8.04
C ARG A 576 -3.14 -8.72 7.00
N VAL A 577 -2.09 -9.46 7.34
CA VAL A 577 -1.53 -10.47 6.45
C VAL A 577 -2.54 -11.59 6.19
N TYR A 578 -3.22 -12.12 7.21
CA TYR A 578 -4.22 -13.17 7.01
C TYR A 578 -5.44 -12.73 6.21
N GLU A 579 -5.99 -11.56 6.53
CA GLU A 579 -7.14 -11.01 5.80
C GLU A 579 -6.77 -10.75 4.34
N SER A 580 -5.59 -10.17 4.08
CA SER A 580 -5.11 -9.87 2.73
C SER A 580 -4.76 -11.13 1.95
N GLU A 581 -4.02 -12.08 2.53
CA GLU A 581 -3.68 -13.36 1.89
C GLU A 581 -4.95 -14.11 1.47
N ALA A 582 -5.97 -14.16 2.34
CA ALA A 582 -7.21 -14.85 2.04
C ALA A 582 -8.01 -14.21 0.89
N LYS A 583 -7.89 -12.89 0.70
CA LYS A 583 -8.67 -12.13 -0.30
C LYS A 583 -7.90 -11.95 -1.61
N PHE A 584 -6.66 -11.51 -1.56
CA PHE A 584 -5.84 -11.16 -2.72
C PHE A 584 -5.33 -12.42 -3.41
N ASN A 585 -4.80 -13.40 -2.66
CA ASN A 585 -4.24 -14.59 -3.29
C ASN A 585 -5.31 -15.50 -3.88
N ARG A 586 -6.58 -15.38 -3.45
CA ARG A 586 -7.69 -16.14 -4.05
C ARG A 586 -7.90 -15.82 -5.53
N SER A 587 -7.57 -14.59 -5.96
CA SER A 587 -7.68 -14.15 -7.35
C SER A 587 -6.34 -14.16 -8.10
N SER A 588 -5.27 -14.65 -7.47
CA SER A 588 -3.89 -14.68 -7.98
C SER A 588 -3.47 -16.10 -8.38
N ARG A 589 -2.53 -16.21 -9.33
CA ARG A 589 -1.90 -17.50 -9.68
C ARG A 589 -0.88 -17.94 -8.62
N ILE A 590 -0.21 -16.99 -7.98
CA ILE A 590 0.80 -17.29 -6.97
C ILE A 590 0.18 -17.30 -5.57
N ARG A 591 0.70 -18.19 -4.74
CA ARG A 591 0.43 -18.22 -3.31
C ARG A 591 1.64 -17.65 -2.60
N GLY A 592 1.44 -16.85 -1.57
CA GLY A 592 2.57 -16.41 -0.78
C GLY A 592 2.39 -15.05 -0.15
N ILE A 593 3.40 -14.70 0.62
CA ILE A 593 3.49 -13.45 1.34
C ILE A 593 4.94 -12.97 1.33
N PHE A 594 5.12 -11.68 1.59
CA PHE A 594 6.43 -11.16 1.96
C PHE A 594 6.40 -10.45 3.32
N PHE A 595 7.50 -10.61 4.04
CA PHE A 595 7.78 -9.96 5.30
C PHE A 595 8.75 -8.80 5.08
N HIS A 596 8.31 -7.59 5.38
CA HIS A 596 9.10 -6.38 5.28
C HIS A 596 9.39 -5.83 6.69
N ASP A 597 10.56 -5.35 7.07
CA ASP A 597 11.85 -5.81 6.59
C ASP A 597 12.67 -6.36 7.78
N VAL A 598 13.63 -7.23 7.50
CA VAL A 598 14.51 -7.87 8.49
C VAL A 598 15.38 -6.86 9.23
N SER A 599 15.76 -5.77 8.56
CA SER A 599 16.59 -4.73 9.15
C SER A 599 15.85 -4.01 10.29
N ARG A 600 14.55 -3.76 10.11
CA ARG A 600 13.65 -3.17 11.10
C ARG A 600 13.49 -4.10 12.30
N MET A 601 13.28 -5.38 12.07
CA MET A 601 13.23 -6.39 13.12
C MET A 601 14.48 -6.34 13.99
N LEU A 602 15.65 -6.41 13.36
CA LEU A 602 16.93 -6.58 14.03
C LEU A 602 17.41 -5.30 14.73
N TRP A 603 17.32 -4.16 14.05
CA TRP A 603 18.06 -2.96 14.45
C TRP A 603 17.20 -1.70 14.65
N SER A 604 15.92 -1.71 14.29
CA SER A 604 15.10 -0.51 14.40
C SER A 604 14.43 -0.36 15.77
N LYS A 605 14.40 0.88 16.26
CA LYS A 605 13.56 1.28 17.39
C LYS A 605 12.06 1.29 17.07
N PHE A 606 11.70 1.34 15.79
CA PHE A 606 10.31 1.41 15.34
C PHE A 606 9.59 0.05 15.37
N ARG A 607 10.30 -1.05 15.64
CA ARG A 607 9.70 -2.39 15.82
C ARG A 607 8.72 -2.49 16.99
N GLY A 608 8.65 -1.46 17.84
CA GLY A 608 7.80 -1.44 19.02
C GLY A 608 8.38 -2.26 20.19
N PRO A 609 7.53 -2.65 21.15
CA PRO A 609 7.97 -3.32 22.37
C PRO A 609 8.43 -4.78 22.17
N ASN A 610 8.02 -5.42 21.07
CA ASN A 610 8.31 -6.81 20.79
C ASN A 610 9.80 -7.07 20.51
N THR A 611 10.28 -8.24 20.92
CA THR A 611 11.61 -8.77 20.62
C THR A 611 11.73 -9.24 19.18
N ILE A 612 12.98 -9.45 18.75
CA ILE A 612 13.32 -10.05 17.46
C ILE A 612 12.68 -11.44 17.32
N LYS A 613 12.76 -12.28 18.35
CA LYS A 613 12.17 -13.62 18.34
C LYS A 613 10.64 -13.60 18.26
N GLU A 614 9.98 -12.66 18.93
CA GLU A 614 8.52 -12.53 18.84
C GLU A 614 8.06 -12.21 17.42
N TRP A 615 8.68 -11.22 16.78
CA TRP A 615 8.40 -10.88 15.38
C TRP A 615 8.68 -12.06 14.43
N ALA A 616 9.80 -12.75 14.62
CA ALA A 616 10.16 -13.89 13.79
C ALA A 616 9.22 -15.09 13.97
N ASN A 617 8.76 -15.36 15.20
CA ASN A 617 7.78 -16.40 15.51
C ASN A 617 6.39 -16.07 14.94
N ILE A 618 5.99 -14.81 14.94
CA ILE A 618 4.75 -14.38 14.30
C ILE A 618 4.81 -14.65 12.81
N ASN A 619 5.89 -14.25 12.14
CA ASN A 619 6.06 -14.55 10.72
C ASN A 619 6.06 -16.06 10.44
N ALA A 620 6.83 -16.83 11.21
CA ALA A 620 6.88 -18.28 11.07
C ALA A 620 5.49 -18.92 11.24
N SER A 621 4.67 -18.41 12.17
CA SER A 621 3.30 -18.88 12.37
C SER A 621 2.35 -18.55 11.22
N ILE A 622 2.53 -17.37 10.61
CA ILE A 622 1.77 -16.98 9.42
C ILE A 622 2.13 -17.92 8.26
N VAL A 623 3.43 -18.15 8.05
CA VAL A 623 3.91 -19.09 7.03
C VAL A 623 3.37 -20.51 7.28
N SER A 624 3.47 -21.03 8.50
CA SER A 624 2.91 -22.35 8.86
C SER A 624 1.41 -22.44 8.54
N ARG A 625 0.65 -21.39 8.83
CA ARG A 625 -0.77 -21.34 8.54
C ARG A 625 -1.09 -21.38 7.04
N ILE A 626 -0.28 -20.68 6.24
CA ILE A 626 -0.38 -20.69 4.78
C ILE A 626 -0.04 -22.09 4.25
N GLU A 627 1.05 -22.70 4.72
CA GLU A 627 1.44 -24.05 4.36
C GLU A 627 0.34 -25.09 4.75
N GLU A 628 -0.29 -24.94 5.91
CA GLU A 628 -1.44 -25.76 6.32
C GLU A 628 -2.63 -25.62 5.36
N LYS A 629 -3.02 -24.37 5.04
CA LYS A 629 -4.14 -24.04 4.14
C LYS A 629 -3.97 -24.72 2.78
N TYR A 630 -2.74 -24.77 2.27
CA TYR A 630 -2.42 -25.37 0.98
C TYR A 630 -1.96 -26.83 1.06
N SER A 631 -2.02 -27.45 2.24
CA SER A 631 -1.61 -28.85 2.48
C SER A 631 -0.14 -29.14 2.14
N GLU A 632 0.72 -28.14 2.34
CA GLU A 632 2.18 -28.21 2.19
C GLU A 632 2.88 -28.52 3.52
N ASN A 633 2.23 -28.24 4.65
CA ASN A 633 2.75 -28.61 5.97
C ASN A 633 2.24 -30.00 6.40
N PRO A 634 3.11 -30.91 6.88
CA PRO A 634 2.69 -32.23 7.38
C PRO A 634 1.95 -32.16 8.72
N PHE A 635 2.03 -31.03 9.42
CA PHE A 635 1.36 -30.81 10.69
C PHE A 635 0.20 -29.82 10.54
N ASN A 636 -0.80 -29.97 11.40
CA ASN A 636 -1.68 -28.89 11.80
C ASN A 636 -1.56 -28.74 13.32
N VAL A 637 -1.25 -27.53 13.79
CA VAL A 637 -0.95 -27.26 15.19
C VAL A 637 -1.87 -26.18 15.73
N THR A 638 -2.60 -26.49 16.80
CA THR A 638 -3.49 -25.54 17.46
C THR A 638 -3.18 -25.42 18.94
N VAL A 639 -3.34 -24.22 19.48
CA VAL A 639 -3.13 -23.94 20.91
C VAL A 639 -4.43 -23.45 21.52
N LYS A 640 -4.83 -24.08 22.64
CA LYS A 640 -5.95 -23.63 23.46
C LYS A 640 -5.44 -23.22 24.83
N LEU A 641 -5.76 -22.00 25.25
CA LEU A 641 -5.34 -21.44 26.55
C LEU A 641 -6.49 -21.48 27.57
N ASP A 642 -6.14 -21.76 28.82
CA ASP A 642 -6.93 -21.47 30.02
C ASP A 642 -6.17 -20.42 30.84
N GLU A 643 -6.53 -19.15 30.62
CA GLU A 643 -5.86 -18.01 31.27
C GLU A 643 -5.99 -18.02 32.79
N ARG A 644 -7.11 -18.54 33.32
CA ARG A 644 -7.38 -18.55 34.76
C ARG A 644 -6.48 -19.53 35.48
N LYS A 645 -6.30 -20.72 34.91
CA LYS A 645 -5.45 -21.77 35.47
C LYS A 645 -4.00 -21.66 35.04
N ARG A 646 -3.68 -20.75 34.11
CA ARG A 646 -2.37 -20.59 33.48
C ARG A 646 -1.87 -21.91 32.87
N THR A 647 -2.80 -22.60 32.22
CA THR A 647 -2.57 -23.87 31.54
C THR A 647 -3.00 -23.74 30.09
N GLY A 648 -2.57 -24.67 29.25
CA GLY A 648 -3.12 -24.80 27.92
C GLY A 648 -2.95 -26.20 27.37
N VAL A 649 -3.50 -26.43 26.19
CA VAL A 649 -3.37 -27.66 25.43
C VAL A 649 -2.88 -27.32 24.04
N LEU A 650 -1.78 -27.96 23.65
CA LEU A 650 -1.25 -27.98 22.30
C LEU A 650 -1.78 -29.24 21.61
N THR A 651 -2.57 -29.08 20.56
CA THR A 651 -3.03 -30.19 19.71
C THR A 651 -2.20 -30.22 18.45
N ILE A 652 -1.58 -31.38 18.17
CA ILE A 652 -0.77 -31.61 16.97
C ILE A 652 -1.43 -32.73 16.17
N VAL A 653 -1.77 -32.43 14.92
CA VAL A 653 -2.36 -33.40 13.98
C VAL A 653 -1.33 -33.77 12.91
N ASN A 654 -1.04 -35.06 12.77
CA ASN A 654 -0.23 -35.58 11.66
C ASN A 654 -1.12 -35.76 10.43
N ARG A 655 -0.92 -34.92 9.41
CA ARG A 655 -1.71 -34.95 8.16
C ARG A 655 -1.14 -35.89 7.11
N THR A 656 -0.06 -36.58 7.41
CA THR A 656 0.61 -37.48 6.46
C THR A 656 0.06 -38.90 6.57
N SER A 657 0.32 -39.71 5.55
CA SER A 657 0.02 -41.14 5.52
C SER A 657 1.06 -42.00 6.27
N ARG A 658 2.07 -41.39 6.88
CA ARG A 658 3.14 -42.09 7.61
C ARG A 658 3.14 -41.72 9.08
N ARG A 659 3.60 -42.65 9.92
CA ARG A 659 3.88 -42.37 11.34
C ARG A 659 5.07 -41.41 11.44
N LEU A 660 4.94 -40.39 12.29
CA LEU A 660 6.00 -39.43 12.60
C LEU A 660 6.55 -39.74 14.00
N ASN A 661 7.78 -40.23 14.04
CA ASN A 661 8.49 -40.51 15.29
C ASN A 661 9.27 -39.27 15.75
N ASN A 662 9.51 -39.18 17.06
CA ASN A 662 10.36 -38.15 17.68
C ASN A 662 10.04 -36.70 17.25
N VAL A 663 8.75 -36.38 17.14
CA VAL A 663 8.28 -35.02 16.90
C VAL A 663 8.64 -34.19 18.14
N ARG A 664 9.54 -33.21 17.96
CA ARG A 664 10.07 -32.34 19.01
C ARG A 664 9.27 -31.05 19.08
N ILE A 665 9.01 -30.59 20.30
CA ILE A 665 8.32 -29.34 20.56
C ILE A 665 9.26 -28.42 21.31
N LYS A 666 9.57 -27.28 20.70
CA LYS A 666 10.30 -26.18 21.36
C LYS A 666 9.36 -25.03 21.63
N THR A 667 9.60 -24.32 22.73
CA THR A 667 8.90 -23.08 23.06
C THR A 667 9.88 -21.93 23.14
N ASP A 668 9.54 -20.76 22.60
CA ASP A 668 10.26 -19.53 22.91
C ASP A 668 9.47 -18.68 23.90
N LEU A 669 10.18 -18.10 24.86
CA LEU A 669 9.61 -17.20 25.85
C LEU A 669 9.56 -15.78 25.28
N SER A 670 8.39 -15.15 25.34
CA SER A 670 8.26 -13.69 25.17
C SER A 670 8.77 -12.94 26.41
N GLN A 671 8.97 -11.62 26.28
CA GLN A 671 9.43 -10.76 27.39
C GLN A 671 8.57 -10.87 28.66
N ALA A 672 7.31 -11.25 28.53
CA ALA A 672 6.37 -11.30 29.62
C ALA A 672 6.19 -12.68 30.25
N LEU A 673 6.79 -13.73 29.70
CA LEU A 673 6.74 -15.07 30.26
C LEU A 673 8.03 -15.39 31.01
N ALA A 674 7.88 -16.00 32.18
CA ALA A 674 8.99 -16.54 32.94
C ALA A 674 9.29 -17.99 32.53
N ALA A 675 8.25 -18.79 32.27
CA ALA A 675 8.39 -20.18 31.86
C ALA A 675 7.16 -20.70 31.11
N ILE A 676 7.39 -21.68 30.23
CA ILE A 676 6.39 -22.60 29.68
C ILE A 676 6.93 -24.00 29.94
N VAL A 677 6.12 -24.86 30.57
CA VAL A 677 6.48 -26.25 30.88
C VAL A 677 5.49 -27.16 30.18
N LEU A 678 5.99 -27.99 29.26
CA LEU A 678 5.21 -28.97 28.51
C LEU A 678 5.12 -30.27 29.31
N ASP A 679 3.98 -30.94 29.27
CA ASP A 679 3.83 -32.29 29.83
C ASP A 679 4.71 -33.32 29.07
N LYS A 680 4.95 -33.06 27.78
CA LYS A 680 5.86 -33.82 26.90
C LYS A 680 6.51 -32.90 25.88
N GLU A 681 7.83 -33.02 25.71
CA GLU A 681 8.59 -32.26 24.71
C GLU A 681 8.85 -33.06 23.43
N VAL A 682 8.72 -34.38 23.49
CA VAL A 682 8.90 -35.30 22.37
C VAL A 682 7.74 -36.27 22.32
N VAL A 683 7.14 -36.43 21.14
CA VAL A 683 6.00 -37.32 20.93
C VAL A 683 6.15 -38.12 19.64
N THR A 684 5.41 -39.23 19.56
CA THR A 684 5.23 -39.99 18.32
C THR A 684 3.76 -39.93 17.94
N ILE A 685 3.49 -39.69 16.67
CA ILE A 685 2.13 -39.45 16.16
C ILE A 685 1.89 -40.38 14.97
N ASP A 686 0.90 -41.26 15.09
CA ASP A 686 0.50 -42.15 14.00
C ASP A 686 -0.06 -41.38 12.79
N ALA A 687 -0.11 -42.03 11.64
CA ALA A 687 -0.64 -41.44 10.41
C ALA A 687 -2.09 -40.98 10.61
N GLY A 688 -2.41 -39.74 10.25
CA GLY A 688 -3.75 -39.16 10.43
C GLY A 688 -4.17 -38.89 11.88
N ALA A 689 -3.34 -39.25 12.87
CA ALA A 689 -3.69 -39.14 14.28
C ALA A 689 -3.41 -37.74 14.85
N SER A 690 -4.04 -37.45 15.98
CA SER A 690 -3.80 -36.26 16.79
C SER A 690 -3.24 -36.61 18.16
N VAL A 691 -2.35 -35.77 18.68
CA VAL A 691 -1.89 -35.83 20.07
C VAL A 691 -2.18 -34.50 20.76
N GLU A 692 -2.60 -34.57 22.01
CA GLU A 692 -2.80 -33.41 22.88
C GLU A 692 -1.73 -33.38 23.96
N ILE A 693 -1.14 -32.21 24.17
CA ILE A 693 -0.04 -31.99 25.10
C ILE A 693 -0.44 -30.83 26.00
N GLY A 694 -0.65 -31.13 27.28
CA GLY A 694 -0.87 -30.11 28.27
C GLY A 694 0.40 -29.30 28.51
N PHE A 695 0.22 -28.03 28.86
CA PHE A 695 1.32 -27.18 29.30
C PHE A 695 0.86 -26.22 30.39
N ARG A 696 1.83 -25.75 31.17
CA ARG A 696 1.66 -24.74 32.21
C ARG A 696 2.57 -23.56 31.90
N TYR A 697 2.15 -22.36 32.24
CA TYR A 697 2.96 -21.17 32.03
C TYR A 697 2.91 -20.21 33.22
N SER A 698 3.91 -19.36 33.31
CA SER A 698 3.99 -18.33 34.34
C SER A 698 4.42 -16.99 33.75
N TYR A 699 3.85 -15.91 34.26
CA TYR A 699 4.23 -14.56 33.90
C TYR A 699 5.52 -14.14 34.63
N GLY A 700 6.36 -13.42 33.92
CA GLY A 700 7.47 -12.67 34.49
C GLY A 700 6.99 -11.35 35.10
N ARG A 701 7.94 -10.42 35.33
CA ARG A 701 7.66 -9.10 35.92
C ARG A 701 7.10 -8.08 34.91
N SER A 702 6.90 -8.46 33.65
CA SER A 702 6.44 -7.56 32.60
C SER A 702 4.93 -7.27 32.70
N ARG A 703 4.54 -6.04 32.39
CA ARG A 703 3.14 -5.60 32.31
C ARG A 703 2.54 -5.71 30.90
N TYR A 704 3.31 -6.18 29.92
CA TYR A 704 2.91 -6.29 28.51
C TYR A 704 2.46 -7.70 28.18
N SER A 705 1.48 -7.88 27.30
CA SER A 705 1.01 -9.18 26.80
C SER A 705 2.13 -10.16 26.45
N SER A 706 1.91 -11.45 26.68
CA SER A 706 2.86 -12.49 26.28
C SER A 706 2.42 -13.23 25.02
N LEU A 707 3.29 -13.21 24.01
CA LEU A 707 3.28 -14.20 22.93
C LEU A 707 3.88 -15.51 23.46
N MET A 708 3.17 -16.62 23.29
CA MET A 708 3.71 -17.97 23.42
C MET A 708 3.93 -18.50 22.02
N SER A 709 5.08 -19.09 21.74
CA SER A 709 5.31 -19.82 20.49
C SER A 709 5.60 -21.29 20.78
N PHE A 710 5.09 -22.14 19.90
CA PHE A 710 5.27 -23.59 19.94
C PHE A 710 5.74 -24.02 18.55
N ARG A 711 7.00 -24.44 18.48
CA ARG A 711 7.65 -24.94 17.26
C ARG A 711 7.67 -26.46 17.29
N VAL A 712 6.86 -27.07 16.44
CA VAL A 712 6.71 -28.51 16.28
C VAL A 712 7.56 -28.95 15.09
N MET A 713 8.55 -29.81 15.33
CA MET A 713 9.52 -30.23 14.32
C MET A 713 9.57 -31.75 14.21
N SER A 714 9.56 -32.27 12.98
CA SER A 714 9.87 -33.67 12.70
C SER A 714 11.37 -33.93 12.73
N GLU A 715 11.78 -35.21 12.67
CA GLU A 715 13.17 -35.58 12.41
C GLU A 715 13.62 -35.26 10.98
N SER A 716 12.71 -35.27 10.01
CA SER A 716 13.03 -34.93 8.61
C SER A 716 13.14 -33.43 8.34
N GLY A 717 12.93 -32.59 9.36
CA GLY A 717 13.15 -31.15 9.30
C GLY A 717 11.92 -30.32 8.93
N GLU A 718 10.76 -30.94 8.71
CA GLU A 718 9.51 -30.19 8.58
C GLU A 718 9.14 -29.55 9.92
N GLU A 719 8.72 -28.29 9.88
CA GLU A 719 8.38 -27.48 11.05
C GLU A 719 7.00 -26.85 10.90
N ASN A 720 6.24 -26.80 11.99
CA ASN A 720 5.05 -25.97 12.14
C ASN A 720 5.17 -25.10 13.40
N VAL A 721 4.85 -23.81 13.27
CA VAL A 721 4.89 -22.85 14.37
C VAL A 721 3.47 -22.39 14.66
N ALA A 722 3.00 -22.66 15.88
CA ALA A 722 1.78 -22.07 16.41
C ALA A 722 2.13 -20.99 17.43
N VAL A 723 1.35 -19.92 17.46
CA VAL A 723 1.47 -18.89 18.49
C VAL A 723 0.16 -18.71 19.23
N ALA A 724 0.24 -18.35 20.51
CA ALA A 724 -0.91 -18.01 21.32
C ALA A 724 -0.63 -16.73 22.11
N TYR A 725 -1.68 -15.99 22.43
CA TYR A 725 -1.58 -14.72 23.13
C TYR A 725 -2.40 -14.77 24.41
N THR A 726 -1.86 -14.18 25.47
CA THR A 726 -2.61 -13.96 26.71
C THR A 726 -2.78 -12.47 26.99
N LEU A 727 -3.93 -12.11 27.58
CA LEU A 727 -4.21 -10.75 28.02
C LEU A 727 -3.80 -10.58 29.48
N LEU A 728 -2.74 -9.81 29.74
CA LEU A 728 -2.31 -9.50 31.11
C LEU A 728 -3.31 -8.62 31.89
N ASN A 729 -4.30 -8.02 31.23
CA ASN A 729 -5.28 -7.11 31.84
C ASN A 729 -6.66 -7.73 32.13
N SER A 730 -6.92 -9.01 31.82
CA SER A 730 -8.23 -9.64 32.07
C SER A 730 -8.42 -10.13 33.53
N LEU A 731 -7.36 -10.12 34.35
CA LEU A 731 -7.36 -10.76 35.68
C LEU A 731 -7.35 -9.79 36.89
N ARG A 732 -7.58 -8.49 36.70
CA ARG A 732 -8.05 -7.65 37.82
C ARG A 732 -9.57 -7.79 37.96
N VAL A 733 -10.04 -9.01 38.22
CA VAL A 733 -11.32 -9.16 38.91
C VAL A 733 -11.01 -8.73 40.33
N VAL A 734 -11.45 -7.52 40.69
CA VAL A 734 -11.60 -7.17 42.10
C VAL A 734 -12.60 -8.19 42.63
N GLU A 735 -12.14 -9.21 43.36
CA GLU A 735 -13.07 -10.00 44.17
C GLU A 735 -13.86 -8.98 45.00
N PRO A 736 -15.21 -9.00 44.95
CA PRO A 736 -15.99 -8.14 45.81
C PRO A 736 -15.51 -8.45 47.22
N LYS A 737 -15.01 -7.43 47.94
CA LYS A 737 -14.81 -7.57 49.37
C LYS A 737 -16.12 -8.11 49.92
N LYS A 738 -16.08 -9.25 50.61
CA LYS A 738 -17.20 -9.67 51.44
C LYS A 738 -17.44 -8.51 52.40
N GLU A 739 -18.49 -7.75 52.17
CA GLU A 739 -19.00 -6.82 53.17
C GLU A 739 -19.46 -7.67 54.34
N GLU A 740 -18.71 -7.59 55.45
CA GLU A 740 -19.26 -7.95 56.74
C GLU A 740 -20.44 -7.03 56.98
N VAL A 741 -21.64 -7.62 56.99
CA VAL A 741 -22.88 -6.93 57.32
C VAL A 741 -22.80 -6.58 58.81
N GLU A 742 -22.36 -5.36 59.13
CA GLU A 742 -22.70 -4.75 60.42
C GLU A 742 -24.19 -4.36 60.37
N GLU A 743 -25.03 -5.17 61.02
CA GLU A 743 -26.39 -4.76 61.36
C GLU A 743 -26.33 -3.55 62.30
N LYS A 744 -26.78 -2.38 61.82
CA LYS A 744 -27.21 -1.28 62.68
C LYS A 744 -28.58 -0.76 62.25
N PRO A 745 -29.44 -0.39 63.22
CA PRO A 745 -30.88 -0.37 63.03
C PRO A 745 -31.37 0.92 62.35
N ALA A 746 -32.49 0.77 61.65
CA ALA A 746 -33.17 1.83 60.90
C ALA A 746 -33.54 3.04 61.77
N ILE A 747 -33.23 4.25 61.28
CA ILE A 747 -33.82 5.49 61.77
C ILE A 747 -34.35 6.31 60.59
N VAL A 748 -35.59 6.75 60.80
CA VAL A 748 -36.56 7.39 59.91
C VAL A 748 -36.17 8.83 59.57
N ALA A 749 -36.54 9.25 58.35
CA ALA A 749 -36.36 10.58 57.79
C ALA A 749 -37.09 11.70 58.56
N LYS A 750 -36.41 12.85 58.67
CA LYS A 750 -36.87 14.26 58.85
C LYS A 750 -35.58 15.10 58.77
N GLY A 751 -35.44 16.27 58.18
CA GLY A 751 -36.28 17.25 57.51
C GLY A 751 -35.36 18.47 57.26
N GLU A 752 -35.71 19.24 56.23
CA GLU A 752 -35.23 20.56 55.78
C GLU A 752 -34.18 21.42 56.54
N GLU A 753 -33.41 22.10 55.69
CA GLU A 753 -32.98 23.51 55.76
C GLU A 753 -31.75 23.99 56.56
N SER A 754 -30.78 24.46 55.75
CA SER A 754 -30.20 25.81 55.77
C SER A 754 -28.91 26.12 56.57
N ASN A 755 -28.07 26.88 55.86
CA ASN A 755 -27.15 27.92 56.30
C ASN A 755 -25.84 27.57 57.03
N ASN A 756 -24.77 27.66 56.23
CA ASN A 756 -23.73 28.70 56.28
C ASN A 756 -23.14 29.15 57.64
N GLU A 757 -21.80 29.12 57.60
CA GLU A 757 -20.82 30.04 58.18
C GLU A 757 -20.11 29.70 59.51
N LYS A 758 -18.77 29.67 59.35
CA LYS A 758 -17.70 30.14 60.25
C LYS A 758 -17.45 29.33 61.52
N ALA A 759 -16.25 29.29 62.08
CA ALA A 759 -14.87 29.55 61.69
C ALA A 759 -14.02 29.26 62.96
N VAL A 760 -12.71 29.09 62.78
CA VAL A 760 -11.64 29.32 63.77
C VAL A 760 -11.31 28.18 64.77
N ASN A 761 -10.17 27.56 64.47
CA ASN A 761 -9.01 27.21 65.29
C ASN A 761 -9.09 27.34 66.83
N ASP A 762 -8.53 26.36 67.54
CA ASP A 762 -7.18 26.45 68.13
C ASP A 762 -6.79 25.15 68.84
N ASN A 763 -5.77 24.45 68.31
CA ASN A 763 -4.55 23.99 68.99
C ASN A 763 -3.65 23.18 68.05
#